data_AF-A0AAP0RML6-F1
#
_entry.id   AF-A0AAP0RML6-F1
#
_cell.length_a   1.000
_cell.length_b   1.000
_cell.length_c   1.000
_cell.angle_alpha   90.00
_cell.angle_beta   90.00
_cell.angle_gamma   90.00
#
_symmetry.space_group_name_H-M   'P 1'
#
loop_
_entity.id
_entity.type
_entity.pdbx_description
1 polymer ?
#
loop_
_entity_poly.entity_id
_entity_poly.type
_entity_poly.pdbx_seq_one_letter_code
_entity_poly.pdbx_strand_id
1 'polypeptide(L)'
;MTSSTRVAARQFNMPRLSALRETIVRDPQTKFPSISDDFKTYCYPQTLDHFNYRPEGYTTFQQRYVINYKHWGGPNSSAPMFAYLGAEASLDWDLGGIGFLNDNAPRFNALQIYIEHRYYGESIPFGSREEALKNSSTLGYFNSAQAIADYAAVIIHVKKKLLAENSPVIVIGASYGGMLASWFRLKYPHVALGALASSAPILYFDDITPQEGYYSIVAKDFREASESCSETIQKSWSEIDRVASEPNGLSVLSKRFKTCGHLNESYELTDYLDSIYTSAAQYNHPPTYPVTVVCGGIDGAAEGTDILSRIYAGVVAYMGNSSCYNTDAFNDPNDETTVGWRWQTCSEMVMPIGISENVTMFPPAPFDLNIFNEWCKSTYGILPRPHWVTTYYGGNDIKLILNRFASNIIFSNGLRDPYSSGGVLENISDSVVAVHTINGSHCLDVLPPKQSDPKWLVDQRKIEVEIIEGWIANSQTFFLPEEMAMDPHKFLFQWLSLLCLILSSCVSAKQFSMPRLGALRRTIQHDHPAGTLVSPSVLKEFKTFYFTQTLDHFSFKPESYTTFKQRYLINFKYWGGPNASAPIFAYLGAEAPIDDDLADVGFLTDNAFRFKALLIYIEHRYYGKSIPFGSREEALKNSSTRGFFNSAQAIADYAAVLLCVKKQLFAKNSPVIVIGGSYGGMLASWFRLKYPHVALGALASSAPILYFDDITPQNGYYSIVTKDYREVSENCYKTIQKSWAEIDKVASKSNGLTTLTKRFKTCDHLNSSYDLKDYLDYLYADVAQYNHPPTYPVTVVCSGIDGVTEGTDILGQIFAGLVAYKGKRSCYDTNEFNHPTETNEGWRWQTCSEMVMPIGRGSNDTMFPPAPFNLNSFMKNCKSLYGIMPRPHWITTFYGGHGTKLFLQRFASNIIFSNGLRDPYSSGGVVENISESVVAIFTVRGSHCLDILPAKQSDPQWLVTQREMEIEIIEGWITKYYADLGLI
;
A
#
# COMPACT_ATOMS: atom_id res chain seq x y z
N MET A 1 43.25 17.00 -22.52
CA MET A 1 42.65 15.70 -22.16
C MET A 1 42.55 15.65 -20.64
N THR A 2 41.47 16.18 -20.05
CA THR A 2 41.18 16.14 -18.60
C THR A 2 39.86 16.88 -18.38
N SER A 3 38.74 16.20 -18.61
CA SER A 3 37.39 16.71 -18.30
C SER A 3 36.48 15.60 -17.81
N SER A 4 36.76 14.32 -18.15
CA SER A 4 35.95 13.19 -17.68
C SER A 4 36.28 12.70 -16.26
N THR A 5 37.38 13.15 -15.64
CA THR A 5 37.76 12.71 -14.28
C THR A 5 37.12 13.53 -13.17
N ARG A 6 36.66 14.76 -13.42
CA ARG A 6 36.00 15.59 -12.39
C ARG A 6 34.59 15.11 -12.03
N VAL A 7 33.84 14.61 -13.00
CA VAL A 7 32.45 14.12 -12.76
C VAL A 7 32.46 12.81 -11.97
N ALA A 8 33.51 12.00 -12.09
CA ALA A 8 33.63 10.73 -11.39
C ALA A 8 34.08 10.82 -9.92
N ALA A 9 34.59 11.97 -9.47
CA ALA A 9 35.24 12.12 -8.17
C ALA A 9 34.42 12.88 -7.11
N ARG A 10 33.32 13.56 -7.47
CA ARG A 10 32.35 13.99 -6.46
C ARG A 10 31.62 12.75 -5.98
N GLN A 11 31.92 12.33 -4.76
CA GLN A 11 31.17 11.27 -4.09
C GLN A 11 29.69 11.70 -4.12
N PHE A 12 28.80 10.82 -4.60
CA PHE A 12 27.34 11.07 -4.67
C PHE A 12 26.73 11.14 -3.26
N ASN A 13 27.16 12.12 -2.47
CA ASN A 13 26.68 12.39 -1.13
C ASN A 13 25.46 13.29 -1.26
N MET A 14 24.29 12.66 -1.43
CA MET A 14 23.03 13.39 -1.25
C MET A 14 23.00 13.97 0.17
N PRO A 15 22.67 15.26 0.34
CA PRO A 15 22.56 15.85 1.67
C PRO A 15 21.56 15.06 2.53
N ARG A 16 21.80 15.01 3.84
CA ARG A 16 20.97 14.23 4.76
C ARG A 16 19.70 15.02 5.11
N LEU A 17 18.61 14.31 5.34
CA LEU A 17 17.26 14.83 5.57
C LEU A 17 16.91 14.85 7.07
N SER A 18 17.86 15.12 7.97
CA SER A 18 17.59 14.96 9.41
C SER A 18 17.28 16.30 10.05
N ALA A 19 16.33 16.33 11.00
CA ALA A 19 16.02 17.55 11.75
C ALA A 19 17.15 17.98 12.71
N LEU A 20 18.03 17.06 13.13
CA LEU A 20 18.96 17.28 14.25
C LEU A 20 20.45 17.14 13.87
N ARG A 21 20.78 16.94 12.59
CA ARG A 21 22.15 16.61 12.14
C ARG A 21 23.19 17.65 12.55
N GLU A 22 22.90 18.95 12.45
CA GLU A 22 23.88 19.99 12.78
C GLU A 22 24.37 19.86 14.22
N THR A 23 23.45 19.64 15.15
CA THR A 23 23.78 19.53 16.58
C THR A 23 24.70 18.34 16.82
N ILE A 24 24.43 17.21 16.15
CA ILE A 24 25.23 15.99 16.25
C ILE A 24 26.64 16.19 15.68
N VAL A 25 26.78 16.88 14.55
CA VAL A 25 28.09 17.09 13.90
C VAL A 25 28.93 18.14 14.63
N ARG A 26 28.30 19.19 15.17
CA ARG A 26 29.03 20.29 15.85
C ARG A 26 29.47 19.92 17.27
N ASP A 27 28.70 19.11 17.98
CA ASP A 27 29.08 18.61 19.30
C ASP A 27 28.66 17.12 19.46
N PRO A 28 29.53 16.19 19.03
CA PRO A 28 29.29 14.75 19.16
C PRO A 28 29.18 14.27 20.61
N GLN A 29 29.61 15.08 21.59
CA GLN A 29 29.52 14.75 23.02
C GLN A 29 28.29 15.37 23.70
N THR A 30 27.43 16.07 22.96
CA THR A 30 26.18 16.64 23.49
C THR A 30 25.32 15.55 24.12
N LYS A 31 25.29 15.50 25.46
CA LYS A 31 24.31 14.71 26.21
C LYS A 31 22.98 15.46 26.18
N PHE A 32 21.99 14.91 25.47
CA PHE A 32 20.63 15.42 25.46
C PHE A 32 19.98 15.29 26.86
N PRO A 33 18.94 16.10 27.16
CA PRO A 33 18.30 16.12 28.46
C PRO A 33 17.91 14.71 28.91
N SER A 34 18.00 14.41 30.20
CA SER A 34 17.56 13.12 30.73
C SER A 34 16.14 12.83 30.26
N ILE A 35 15.96 11.74 29.50
CA ILE A 35 14.64 11.26 29.11
C ILE A 35 13.83 11.10 30.39
N SER A 36 12.69 11.78 30.47
CA SER A 36 11.82 11.72 31.64
C SER A 36 11.36 10.27 31.88
N ASP A 37 11.23 9.88 33.15
CA ASP A 37 10.66 8.58 33.56
C ASP A 37 9.23 8.34 33.01
N ASP A 38 8.59 9.38 32.46
CA ASP A 38 7.28 9.32 31.81
C ASP A 38 7.29 8.56 30.47
N PHE A 39 8.45 8.44 29.81
CA PHE A 39 8.61 7.69 28.56
C PHE A 39 8.84 6.19 28.83
N LYS A 40 8.00 5.35 28.25
CA LYS A 40 8.10 3.90 28.36
C LYS A 40 8.48 3.29 27.01
N THR A 41 9.64 2.64 26.97
CA THR A 41 10.13 1.92 25.80
C THR A 41 9.51 0.53 25.73
N TYR A 42 9.09 0.15 24.53
CA TYR A 42 8.52 -1.14 24.19
C TYR A 42 9.15 -1.66 22.90
N CYS A 43 9.00 -2.96 22.66
CA CYS A 43 9.32 -3.59 21.39
C CYS A 43 8.07 -4.26 20.80
N TYR A 44 7.93 -4.17 19.49
CA TYR A 44 6.93 -4.89 18.71
C TYR A 44 7.63 -5.97 17.87
N PRO A 45 7.19 -7.25 17.90
CA PRO A 45 7.72 -8.29 17.02
C PRO A 45 7.25 -8.04 15.58
N GLN A 46 8.03 -7.25 14.86
CA GLN A 46 7.69 -6.74 13.55
C GLN A 46 8.01 -7.76 12.46
N THR A 47 7.13 -7.87 11.46
CA THR A 47 7.36 -8.73 10.30
C THR A 47 8.49 -8.16 9.44
N LEU A 48 9.45 -9.01 9.06
CA LEU A 48 10.58 -8.58 8.24
C LEU A 48 10.15 -8.08 6.86
N ASP A 49 9.28 -8.85 6.20
CA ASP A 49 8.74 -8.53 4.87
C ASP A 49 7.22 -8.60 4.86
N HIS A 50 6.60 -7.43 4.78
CA HIS A 50 5.15 -7.26 4.75
C HIS A 50 4.50 -7.70 3.44
N PHE A 51 5.23 -7.63 2.33
CA PHE A 51 4.67 -7.73 0.97
C PHE A 51 5.00 -9.05 0.28
N ASN A 52 5.53 -10.01 1.03
CA ASN A 52 5.93 -11.32 0.55
C ASN A 52 5.68 -12.41 1.59
N TYR A 53 5.31 -13.60 1.10
CA TYR A 53 5.01 -14.80 1.89
C TYR A 53 6.07 -15.90 1.75
N ARG A 54 7.28 -15.53 1.32
CA ARG A 54 8.45 -16.40 1.39
C ARG A 54 8.74 -16.79 2.85
N PRO A 55 9.40 -17.94 3.10
CA PRO A 55 9.79 -18.35 4.46
C PRO A 55 10.52 -17.25 5.23
N GLU A 56 11.45 -16.54 4.57
CA GLU A 56 12.21 -15.47 5.22
C GLU A 56 11.34 -14.28 5.63
N GLY A 57 10.27 -14.00 4.87
CA GLY A 57 9.36 -12.90 5.14
C GLY A 57 8.58 -13.05 6.44
N TYR A 58 8.42 -14.27 6.96
CA TYR A 58 7.80 -14.55 8.26
C TYR A 58 8.74 -14.35 9.45
N THR A 59 10.02 -14.11 9.20
CA THR A 59 10.97 -13.76 10.27
C THR A 59 10.50 -12.47 10.91
N THR A 60 10.62 -12.38 12.23
CA THR A 60 10.32 -11.14 12.96
C THR A 60 11.57 -10.54 13.57
N PHE A 61 11.60 -9.22 13.68
CA PHE A 61 12.60 -8.50 14.46
C PHE A 61 11.92 -7.62 15.51
N GLN A 62 12.64 -7.20 16.54
CA GLN A 62 12.09 -6.31 17.56
C GLN A 62 12.20 -4.87 17.07
N GLN A 63 11.06 -4.24 16.78
CA GLN A 63 11.02 -2.81 16.46
C GLN A 63 10.71 -2.02 17.72
N ARG A 64 11.59 -1.07 18.04
CA ARG A 64 11.45 -0.17 19.19
C ARG A 64 10.36 0.87 18.95
N TYR A 65 9.51 1.06 19.94
CA TYR A 65 8.62 2.20 20.01
C TYR A 65 8.51 2.70 21.45
N VAL A 66 8.25 3.98 21.63
CA VAL A 66 8.20 4.63 22.94
C VAL A 66 6.85 5.31 23.10
N ILE A 67 6.24 5.15 24.27
CA ILE A 67 4.97 5.78 24.61
C ILE A 67 5.13 6.66 25.83
N ASN A 68 4.53 7.85 25.78
CA ASN A 68 4.32 8.69 26.95
C ASN A 68 2.81 8.83 27.24
N TYR A 69 2.40 8.37 28.41
CA TYR A 69 0.99 8.33 28.86
C TYR A 69 0.58 9.55 29.67
N LYS A 70 1.52 10.42 30.06
CA LYS A 70 1.35 11.46 31.10
C LYS A 70 0.10 12.31 30.94
N HIS A 71 -0.24 12.65 29.71
CA HIS A 71 -1.36 13.53 29.37
C HIS A 71 -2.52 12.81 28.66
N TRP A 72 -2.45 11.48 28.51
CA TRP A 72 -3.45 10.78 27.71
C TRP A 72 -4.81 10.69 28.42
N GLY A 73 -5.86 11.18 27.77
CA GLY A 73 -7.24 11.17 28.28
C GLY A 73 -7.94 9.80 28.28
N GLY A 74 -7.27 8.76 27.78
CA GLY A 74 -7.76 7.39 27.76
C GLY A 74 -8.69 7.05 26.58
N PRO A 75 -9.06 5.76 26.43
CA PRO A 75 -9.84 5.27 25.29
C PRO A 75 -11.31 5.69 25.37
N ASN A 76 -11.87 5.81 26.59
CA ASN A 76 -13.29 6.13 26.79
C ASN A 76 -13.67 7.53 26.31
N SER A 77 -12.73 8.46 26.30
CA SER A 77 -12.91 9.81 25.76
C SER A 77 -12.55 9.90 24.27
N SER A 78 -12.18 8.77 23.64
CA SER A 78 -11.58 8.72 22.31
C SER A 78 -10.43 9.73 22.16
N ALA A 79 -9.61 9.85 23.20
CA ALA A 79 -8.52 10.81 23.24
C ALA A 79 -7.53 10.56 22.08
N PRO A 80 -7.06 11.63 21.40
CA PRO A 80 -6.19 11.50 20.23
C PRO A 80 -4.85 10.83 20.54
N MET A 81 -4.21 10.30 19.50
CA MET A 81 -2.84 9.81 19.55
C MET A 81 -1.99 10.64 18.59
N PHE A 82 -0.85 11.13 19.06
CA PHE A 82 0.17 11.75 18.22
C PHE A 82 1.31 10.75 18.03
N ALA A 83 1.53 10.35 16.78
CA ALA A 83 2.53 9.36 16.41
C ALA A 83 3.64 9.99 15.57
N TYR A 84 4.84 10.11 16.14
CA TYR A 84 6.03 10.48 15.39
C TYR A 84 6.57 9.27 14.63
N LEU A 85 6.70 9.42 13.31
CA LEU A 85 7.28 8.41 12.45
C LEU A 85 8.78 8.67 12.33
N GLY A 86 9.59 7.85 13.01
CA GLY A 86 11.05 7.99 13.02
C GLY A 86 11.62 8.01 11.61
N ALA A 87 12.61 8.88 11.37
CA ALA A 87 13.23 9.07 10.07
C ALA A 87 14.53 8.26 9.97
N GLU A 88 15.60 8.86 9.45
CA GLU A 88 16.90 8.21 9.27
C GLU A 88 17.81 8.26 10.51
N ALA A 89 17.30 8.03 11.72
CA ALA A 89 18.13 8.06 12.93
C ALA A 89 17.56 7.21 14.07
N SER A 90 18.38 6.94 15.09
CA SER A 90 17.91 6.41 16.37
C SER A 90 16.88 7.34 17.00
N LEU A 91 15.80 6.79 17.57
CA LEU A 91 14.82 7.55 18.35
C LEU A 91 15.41 8.26 19.57
N ASP A 92 16.61 7.88 20.04
CA ASP A 92 17.22 8.51 21.22
C ASP A 92 17.38 10.02 21.05
N TRP A 93 17.63 10.46 19.80
CA TRP A 93 17.71 11.87 19.45
C TRP A 93 16.32 12.55 19.38
N ASP A 94 15.28 11.78 19.04
CA ASP A 94 13.94 12.30 18.80
C ASP A 94 13.13 12.52 20.09
N LEU A 95 13.32 11.69 21.13
CA LEU A 95 12.53 11.71 22.38
C LEU A 95 12.65 13.02 23.18
N GLY A 96 13.64 13.86 22.87
CA GLY A 96 13.76 15.25 23.35
C GLY A 96 14.00 16.28 22.26
N GLY A 97 14.41 15.86 21.05
CA GLY A 97 14.66 16.74 19.91
C GLY A 97 13.41 17.05 19.08
N ILE A 98 12.37 16.21 19.13
CA ILE A 98 11.07 16.46 18.50
C ILE A 98 10.06 16.87 19.58
N GLY A 99 9.92 18.17 19.75
CA GLY A 99 9.13 18.80 20.82
C GLY A 99 7.62 18.77 20.57
N PHE A 100 7.19 18.77 19.31
CA PHE A 100 5.78 18.93 18.93
C PHE A 100 4.81 18.06 19.73
N LEU A 101 5.12 16.77 19.93
CA LEU A 101 4.26 15.85 20.66
C LEU A 101 4.16 16.23 22.14
N ASN A 102 5.29 16.47 22.79
CA ASN A 102 5.36 16.82 24.21
C ASN A 102 4.67 18.14 24.50
N ASP A 103 4.87 19.14 23.64
CA ASP A 103 4.34 20.49 23.84
C ASP A 103 2.82 20.54 23.68
N ASN A 104 2.26 19.67 22.83
CA ASN A 104 0.85 19.68 22.50
C ASN A 104 0.04 18.59 23.22
N ALA A 105 0.67 17.53 23.75
CA ALA A 105 -0.03 16.47 24.45
C ALA A 105 -0.94 16.96 25.61
N PRO A 106 -0.54 17.93 26.45
CA PRO A 106 -1.43 18.48 27.49
C PRO A 106 -2.68 19.16 26.93
N ARG A 107 -2.55 19.84 25.78
CA ARG A 107 -3.68 20.57 25.15
C ARG A 107 -4.71 19.61 24.58
N PHE A 108 -4.26 18.52 23.97
CA PHE A 108 -5.13 17.56 23.29
C PHE A 108 -5.54 16.37 24.16
N ASN A 109 -5.00 16.28 25.38
CA ASN A 109 -5.00 15.05 26.18
C ASN A 109 -4.49 13.84 25.37
N ALA A 110 -3.46 14.05 24.55
CA ALA A 110 -3.04 13.06 23.54
C ALA A 110 -2.09 12.01 24.12
N LEU A 111 -2.21 10.78 23.62
CA LEU A 111 -1.17 9.76 23.77
C LEU A 111 0.00 10.10 22.84
N GLN A 112 1.22 10.06 23.33
CA GLN A 112 2.40 10.25 22.49
C GLN A 112 3.02 8.91 22.14
N ILE A 113 3.31 8.69 20.86
CA ILE A 113 3.93 7.48 20.34
C ILE A 113 5.09 7.89 19.45
N TYR A 114 6.30 7.39 19.73
CA TYR A 114 7.46 7.53 18.86
C TYR A 114 7.79 6.14 18.33
N ILE A 115 7.86 5.97 17.00
CA ILE A 115 8.09 4.66 16.40
C ILE A 115 9.39 4.70 15.60
N GLU A 116 10.33 3.83 15.95
CA GLU A 116 11.65 3.83 15.33
C GLU A 116 11.59 3.21 13.94
N HIS A 117 12.30 3.82 12.99
CA HIS A 117 12.42 3.28 11.65
C HIS A 117 13.25 1.99 11.68
N ARG A 118 12.84 0.97 10.92
CA ARG A 118 13.65 -0.24 10.73
C ARG A 118 15.07 0.10 10.28
N TYR A 119 16.07 -0.66 10.72
CA TYR A 119 17.51 -0.47 10.45
C TYR A 119 18.19 0.74 11.13
N TYR A 120 17.45 1.57 11.87
CA TYR A 120 18.02 2.65 12.68
C TYR A 120 17.90 2.36 14.17
N GLY A 121 18.79 2.94 14.98
CA GLY A 121 18.81 2.77 16.43
C GLY A 121 18.88 1.31 16.87
N GLU A 122 17.90 0.88 17.66
CA GLU A 122 17.78 -0.48 18.21
C GLU A 122 16.88 -1.38 17.35
N SER A 123 16.17 -0.83 16.36
CA SER A 123 15.22 -1.53 15.50
C SER A 123 15.90 -2.24 14.34
N ILE A 124 16.81 -3.15 14.67
CA ILE A 124 17.72 -3.77 13.71
C ILE A 124 17.26 -5.20 13.37
N PRO A 125 16.90 -5.46 12.10
CA PRO A 125 16.66 -6.82 11.62
C PRO A 125 17.91 -7.71 11.70
N PHE A 126 17.75 -9.03 11.67
CA PHE A 126 18.87 -9.99 11.69
C PHE A 126 19.76 -9.99 12.95
N GLY A 127 19.35 -9.28 14.00
CA GLY A 127 19.93 -9.38 15.34
C GLY A 127 21.15 -8.48 15.60
N SER A 128 21.91 -8.09 14.57
CA SER A 128 22.98 -7.10 14.72
C SER A 128 23.06 -6.18 13.50
N ARG A 129 23.59 -4.97 13.72
CA ARG A 129 23.77 -3.98 12.66
C ARG A 129 24.75 -4.45 11.59
N GLU A 130 25.81 -5.12 12.00
CA GLU A 130 26.80 -5.70 11.10
C GLU A 130 26.14 -6.68 10.12
N GLU A 131 25.26 -7.58 10.60
CA GLU A 131 24.57 -8.52 9.72
C GLU A 131 23.48 -7.82 8.88
N ALA A 132 22.73 -6.89 9.47
CA ALA A 132 21.67 -6.15 8.79
C ALA A 132 22.18 -5.31 7.61
N LEU A 133 23.38 -4.74 7.73
CA LEU A 133 24.00 -3.86 6.72
C LEU A 133 25.04 -4.59 5.85
N LYS A 134 25.22 -5.90 6.05
CA LYS A 134 26.29 -6.71 5.44
C LYS A 134 26.30 -6.71 3.91
N ASN A 135 25.12 -6.81 3.28
CA ASN A 135 25.00 -6.90 1.83
C ASN A 135 23.57 -6.55 1.37
N SER A 136 23.36 -6.45 0.06
CA SER A 136 22.07 -6.11 -0.54
C SER A 136 20.94 -7.11 -0.26
N SER A 137 21.24 -8.36 0.12
CA SER A 137 20.20 -9.34 0.49
C SER A 137 19.61 -9.09 1.87
N THR A 138 20.38 -8.53 2.81
CA THR A 138 19.88 -8.10 4.13
C THR A 138 19.37 -6.67 4.09
N LEU A 139 20.01 -5.78 3.34
CA LEU A 139 19.56 -4.39 3.14
C LEU A 139 18.28 -4.28 2.30
N GLY A 140 17.92 -5.29 1.52
CA GLY A 140 16.75 -5.25 0.62
C GLY A 140 15.40 -4.93 1.27
N TYR A 141 15.26 -5.13 2.58
CA TYR A 141 14.04 -4.79 3.35
C TYR A 141 14.08 -3.38 3.96
N PHE A 142 15.16 -2.65 3.74
CA PHE A 142 15.37 -1.29 4.22
C PHE A 142 14.84 -0.30 3.18
N ASN A 143 13.53 -0.06 3.25
CA ASN A 143 12.84 0.87 2.36
C ASN A 143 11.58 1.44 3.03
N SER A 144 11.05 2.50 2.42
CA SER A 144 9.94 3.33 2.87
C SER A 144 8.62 2.57 2.90
N ALA A 145 8.36 1.71 1.91
CA ALA A 145 7.11 0.96 1.84
C ALA A 145 6.99 -0.03 3.00
N GLN A 146 8.09 -0.69 3.34
CA GLN A 146 8.16 -1.56 4.52
C GLN A 146 8.09 -0.76 5.83
N ALA A 147 8.75 0.39 5.91
CA ALA A 147 8.71 1.26 7.10
C ALA A 147 7.30 1.78 7.39
N ILE A 148 6.55 2.25 6.39
CA ILE A 148 5.17 2.70 6.62
C ILE A 148 4.21 1.55 6.96
N ALA A 149 4.47 0.34 6.47
CA ALA A 149 3.75 -0.86 6.91
C ALA A 149 4.08 -1.20 8.38
N ASP A 150 5.33 -1.00 8.80
CA ASP A 150 5.72 -1.17 10.20
C ASP A 150 4.96 -0.23 11.12
N TYR A 151 4.93 1.07 10.78
CA TYR A 151 4.22 2.08 11.56
C TYR A 151 2.73 1.75 11.67
N ALA A 152 2.10 1.27 10.58
CA ALA A 152 0.70 0.88 10.60
C ALA A 152 0.46 -0.28 11.57
N ALA A 153 1.32 -1.31 11.52
CA ALA A 153 1.23 -2.45 12.42
C ALA A 153 1.40 -2.05 13.90
N VAL A 154 2.36 -1.17 14.21
CA VAL A 154 2.59 -0.67 15.57
C VAL A 154 1.40 0.18 16.06
N ILE A 155 0.90 1.11 15.25
CA ILE A 155 -0.25 1.96 15.63
C ILE A 155 -1.51 1.11 15.87
N ILE A 156 -1.80 0.16 14.98
CA ILE A 156 -2.93 -0.76 15.15
C ILE A 156 -2.75 -1.64 16.39
N HIS A 157 -1.54 -2.13 16.65
CA HIS A 157 -1.21 -2.88 17.87
C HIS A 157 -1.48 -2.05 19.13
N VAL A 158 -1.02 -0.80 19.16
CA VAL A 158 -1.23 0.12 20.30
C VAL A 158 -2.72 0.38 20.49
N LYS A 159 -3.47 0.66 19.41
CA LYS A 159 -4.93 0.83 19.48
C LYS A 159 -5.63 -0.38 20.11
N LYS A 160 -5.36 -1.58 19.61
CA LYS A 160 -5.95 -2.83 20.14
C LYS A 160 -5.57 -3.08 21.59
N LYS A 161 -4.28 -2.90 21.92
CA LYS A 161 -3.75 -3.12 23.28
C LYS A 161 -4.37 -2.17 24.31
N LEU A 162 -4.72 -0.96 23.89
CA LEU A 162 -5.27 0.09 24.74
C LEU A 162 -6.80 0.24 24.63
N LEU A 163 -7.47 -0.63 23.85
CA LEU A 163 -8.92 -0.55 23.56
C LEU A 163 -9.34 0.83 23.00
N ALA A 164 -8.48 1.39 22.15
CA ALA A 164 -8.54 2.75 21.65
C ALA A 164 -8.76 2.79 20.12
N GLU A 165 -9.55 1.85 19.59
CA GLU A 165 -9.82 1.71 18.15
C GLU A 165 -10.38 3.02 17.54
N ASN A 166 -11.24 3.70 18.29
CA ASN A 166 -11.89 4.96 17.89
C ASN A 166 -11.03 6.22 18.10
N SER A 167 -9.89 6.13 18.78
CA SER A 167 -9.01 7.29 18.98
C SER A 167 -8.46 7.79 17.63
N PRO A 168 -8.59 9.09 17.30
CA PRO A 168 -8.00 9.64 16.10
C PRO A 168 -6.48 9.69 16.23
N VAL A 169 -5.76 9.38 15.15
CA VAL A 169 -4.29 9.39 15.12
C VAL A 169 -3.83 10.51 14.21
N ILE A 170 -2.97 11.40 14.70
CA ILE A 170 -2.23 12.35 13.86
C ILE A 170 -0.81 11.84 13.76
N VAL A 171 -0.31 11.66 12.54
CA VAL A 171 1.08 11.29 12.30
C VAL A 171 1.93 12.53 12.07
N ILE A 172 3.10 12.58 12.68
CA ILE A 172 4.02 13.71 12.60
C ILE A 172 5.35 13.19 12.08
N GLY A 173 5.99 13.96 11.21
CA GLY A 173 7.32 13.63 10.74
C GLY A 173 8.08 14.86 10.28
N ALA A 174 9.39 14.76 10.38
CA ALA A 174 10.33 15.81 10.01
C ALA A 174 11.21 15.31 8.84
N SER A 175 11.25 16.08 7.76
CA SER A 175 12.06 15.84 6.58
C SER A 175 11.80 14.49 5.90
N TYR A 176 12.72 13.49 5.91
CA TYR A 176 12.36 12.14 5.44
C TYR A 176 11.20 11.54 6.26
N GLY A 177 11.19 11.77 7.57
CA GLY A 177 10.03 11.45 8.42
C GLY A 177 8.77 12.19 7.98
N GLY A 178 8.89 13.43 7.48
CA GLY A 178 7.78 14.20 6.93
C GLY A 178 7.26 13.62 5.62
N MET A 179 8.15 13.13 4.75
CA MET A 179 7.79 12.36 3.56
C MET A 179 7.01 11.11 3.98
N LEU A 180 7.53 10.34 4.94
CA LEU A 180 6.87 9.17 5.51
C LEU A 180 5.50 9.51 6.11
N ALA A 181 5.34 10.61 6.86
CA ALA A 181 4.06 11.02 7.43
C ALA A 181 3.03 11.36 6.35
N SER A 182 3.42 12.12 5.32
CA SER A 182 2.54 12.43 4.19
C SER A 182 2.16 11.17 3.41
N TRP A 183 3.12 10.29 3.09
CA TRP A 183 2.88 9.04 2.37
C TRP A 183 2.09 8.03 3.19
N PHE A 184 2.31 7.98 4.51
CA PHE A 184 1.53 7.17 5.43
C PHE A 184 0.07 7.62 5.38
N ARG A 185 -0.19 8.92 5.37
CA ARG A 185 -1.54 9.45 5.26
C ARG A 185 -2.20 9.13 3.92
N LEU A 186 -1.45 9.13 2.82
CA LEU A 186 -1.95 8.71 1.50
C LEU A 186 -2.23 7.21 1.42
N LYS A 187 -1.39 6.37 2.04
CA LYS A 187 -1.45 4.91 1.92
C LYS A 187 -2.28 4.23 3.00
N TYR A 188 -2.33 4.78 4.21
CA TYR A 188 -3.05 4.24 5.36
C TYR A 188 -4.01 5.27 5.95
N PRO A 189 -4.91 5.86 5.13
CA PRO A 189 -5.83 6.87 5.62
C PRO A 189 -6.85 6.32 6.63
N HIS A 190 -7.06 4.99 6.65
CA HIS A 190 -7.86 4.30 7.67
C HIS A 190 -7.17 4.19 9.04
N VAL A 191 -5.85 4.43 9.11
CA VAL A 191 -5.08 4.38 10.37
C VAL A 191 -4.86 5.79 10.95
N ALA A 192 -4.46 6.74 10.12
CA ALA A 192 -4.18 8.12 10.53
C ALA A 192 -5.27 9.09 10.03
N LEU A 193 -5.80 9.93 10.91
CA LEU A 193 -6.77 10.99 10.58
C LEU A 193 -6.14 12.13 9.78
N GLY A 194 -4.89 12.49 10.07
CA GLY A 194 -4.16 13.58 9.42
C GLY A 194 -2.66 13.48 9.63
N ALA A 195 -1.89 14.29 8.89
CA ALA A 195 -0.45 14.33 8.95
C ALA A 195 0.12 15.75 9.04
N LEU A 196 1.15 15.93 9.87
CA LEU A 196 2.06 17.08 9.81
C LEU A 196 3.38 16.61 9.18
N ALA A 197 3.63 17.08 7.96
CA ALA A 197 4.80 16.77 7.15
C ALA A 197 5.73 17.98 7.09
N SER A 198 6.62 18.11 8.07
CA SER A 198 7.53 19.23 8.20
C SER A 198 8.76 19.06 7.32
N SER A 199 9.09 20.09 6.54
CA SER A 199 10.21 20.16 5.58
C SER A 199 10.31 18.92 4.66
N ALA A 200 9.18 18.38 4.19
CA ALA A 200 9.12 17.14 3.43
C ALA A 200 9.32 17.35 1.91
N PRO A 201 10.47 16.98 1.31
CA PRO A 201 10.75 17.25 -0.11
C PRO A 201 10.13 16.19 -1.05
N ILE A 202 8.80 16.00 -0.97
CA ILE A 202 8.10 14.96 -1.75
C ILE A 202 8.10 15.20 -3.27
N LEU A 203 8.51 16.38 -3.72
CA LEU A 203 8.58 16.77 -5.13
C LEU A 203 9.97 16.54 -5.75
N TYR A 204 10.98 16.10 -4.98
CA TYR A 204 12.36 15.99 -5.47
C TYR A 204 12.65 14.65 -6.18
N PHE A 205 11.72 14.17 -7.01
CA PHE A 205 11.82 12.91 -7.74
C PHE A 205 11.54 13.12 -9.23
N ASP A 206 12.10 12.23 -10.06
CA ASP A 206 12.01 12.33 -11.52
C ASP A 206 12.39 13.71 -12.05
N ASP A 207 11.52 14.37 -12.80
CA ASP A 207 11.71 15.69 -13.39
C ASP A 207 10.76 16.74 -12.78
N ILE A 208 10.20 16.47 -11.59
CA ILE A 208 9.20 17.33 -10.95
C ILE A 208 9.84 18.62 -10.43
N THR A 209 10.99 18.51 -9.75
CA THR A 209 11.77 19.66 -9.24
C THR A 209 13.06 19.81 -10.04
N PRO A 210 13.45 21.03 -10.44
CA PRO A 210 14.74 21.26 -11.11
C PRO A 210 15.92 20.75 -10.28
N GLN A 211 16.89 20.11 -10.91
CA GLN A 211 18.02 19.48 -10.22
C GLN A 211 18.81 20.48 -9.35
N GLU A 212 18.93 21.74 -9.77
CA GLU A 212 19.62 22.81 -9.06
C GLU A 212 18.82 23.46 -7.92
N GLY A 213 17.57 23.05 -7.68
CA GLY A 213 16.69 23.67 -6.69
C GLY A 213 17.33 23.80 -5.31
N TYR A 214 17.88 22.72 -4.79
CA TYR A 214 18.57 22.67 -3.50
C TYR A 214 19.72 23.69 -3.42
N TYR A 215 20.68 23.62 -4.35
CA TYR A 215 21.86 24.48 -4.34
C TYR A 215 21.55 25.94 -4.67
N SER A 216 20.46 26.21 -5.38
CA SER A 216 19.98 27.56 -5.66
C SER A 216 19.53 28.26 -4.38
N ILE A 217 18.83 27.55 -3.48
CA ILE A 217 18.46 28.09 -2.17
C ILE A 217 19.69 28.28 -1.28
N VAL A 218 20.63 27.33 -1.25
CA VAL A 218 21.90 27.49 -0.51
C VAL A 218 22.64 28.75 -0.99
N ALA A 219 22.80 28.93 -2.30
CA ALA A 219 23.47 30.10 -2.85
C ALA A 219 22.71 31.42 -2.59
N LYS A 220 21.37 31.38 -2.61
CA LYS A 220 20.52 32.52 -2.24
C LYS A 220 20.76 32.93 -0.79
N ASP A 221 20.74 31.98 0.13
CA ASP A 221 20.91 32.23 1.56
C ASP A 221 22.26 32.91 1.88
N PHE A 222 23.35 32.42 1.29
CA PHE A 222 24.67 33.03 1.44
C PHE A 222 24.77 34.42 0.82
N ARG A 223 24.16 34.62 -0.35
CA ARG A 223 24.14 35.93 -1.03
C ARG A 223 23.33 36.97 -0.27
N GLU A 224 22.19 36.57 0.30
CA GLU A 224 21.35 37.42 1.14
C GLU A 224 22.05 37.78 2.47
N ALA A 225 22.89 36.89 3.00
CA ALA A 225 23.70 37.18 4.18
C ALA A 225 24.88 38.12 3.86
N SER A 226 25.61 37.86 2.77
CA SER A 226 26.66 38.74 2.26
C SER A 226 27.08 38.37 0.83
N GLU A 227 26.98 39.33 -0.09
CA GLU A 227 27.44 39.17 -1.48
C GLU A 227 28.97 38.96 -1.54
N SER A 228 29.75 39.70 -0.73
CA SER A 228 31.22 39.53 -0.62
C SER A 228 31.59 38.11 -0.19
N CYS A 229 30.89 37.57 0.81
CA CYS A 229 31.07 36.21 1.29
C CYS A 229 30.78 35.20 0.18
N SER A 230 29.62 35.32 -0.48
CA SER A 230 29.21 34.43 -1.57
C SER A 230 30.20 34.46 -2.74
N GLU A 231 30.70 35.64 -3.14
CA GLU A 231 31.72 35.76 -4.18
C GLU A 231 33.07 35.15 -3.75
N THR A 232 33.45 35.32 -2.49
CA THR A 232 34.69 34.77 -1.95
C THR A 232 34.64 33.24 -1.96
N ILE A 233 33.50 32.64 -1.59
CA ILE A 233 33.25 31.21 -1.70
C ILE A 233 33.36 30.77 -3.17
N GLN A 234 32.66 31.45 -4.09
CA GLN A 234 32.69 31.12 -5.51
C GLN A 234 34.11 31.14 -6.11
N LYS A 235 34.93 32.15 -5.77
CA LYS A 235 36.32 32.27 -6.23
C LYS A 235 37.25 31.24 -5.57
N SER A 236 36.90 30.75 -4.37
CA SER A 236 37.74 29.83 -3.61
C SER A 236 37.93 28.47 -4.28
N TRP A 237 36.93 27.97 -5.02
CA TRP A 237 36.98 26.64 -5.63
C TRP A 237 38.13 26.50 -6.64
N SER A 238 38.27 27.47 -7.54
CA SER A 238 39.40 27.50 -8.48
C SER A 238 40.74 27.73 -7.79
N GLU A 239 40.75 28.44 -6.66
CA GLU A 239 41.97 28.70 -5.90
C GLU A 239 42.45 27.44 -5.15
N ILE A 240 41.53 26.63 -4.63
CA ILE A 240 41.84 25.32 -4.05
C ILE A 240 42.47 24.42 -5.11
N ASP A 241 41.87 24.32 -6.29
CA ASP A 241 42.40 23.52 -7.41
C ASP A 241 43.79 24.02 -7.85
N ARG A 242 43.96 25.35 -7.93
CA ARG A 242 45.24 25.97 -8.30
C ARG A 242 46.33 25.59 -7.30
N VAL A 243 46.09 25.79 -6.00
CA VAL A 243 47.06 25.43 -4.95
C VAL A 243 47.30 23.92 -4.91
N ALA A 244 46.27 23.09 -5.03
CA ALA A 244 46.41 21.63 -5.03
C ALA A 244 47.31 21.13 -6.17
N SER A 245 47.32 21.82 -7.32
CA SER A 245 48.16 21.47 -8.47
C SER A 245 49.65 21.83 -8.31
N GLU A 246 50.01 22.63 -7.30
CA GLU A 246 51.40 23.00 -7.01
C GLU A 246 52.16 21.88 -6.29
N PRO A 247 53.51 21.84 -6.37
CA PRO A 247 54.32 20.92 -5.58
C PRO A 247 54.06 21.07 -4.08
N ASN A 248 53.66 19.99 -3.40
CA ASN A 248 53.21 19.97 -2.01
C ASN A 248 51.92 20.76 -1.71
N GLY A 249 51.17 21.13 -2.75
CA GLY A 249 49.93 21.91 -2.65
C GLY A 249 48.90 21.33 -1.68
N LEU A 250 48.63 20.03 -1.77
CA LEU A 250 47.73 19.32 -0.86
C LEU A 250 48.20 19.35 0.61
N SER A 251 49.52 19.31 0.85
CA SER A 251 50.09 19.47 2.19
C SER A 251 49.94 20.90 2.71
N VAL A 252 50.08 21.90 1.84
CA VAL A 252 49.81 23.31 2.16
C VAL A 252 48.34 23.50 2.54
N LEU A 253 47.41 22.94 1.76
CA LEU A 253 45.98 22.96 2.07
C LEU A 253 45.67 22.26 3.39
N SER A 254 46.23 21.06 3.62
CA SER A 254 46.05 20.30 4.87
C SER A 254 46.48 21.10 6.09
N LYS A 255 47.64 21.77 6.02
CA LYS A 255 48.15 22.63 7.11
C LYS A 255 47.31 23.89 7.29
N ARG A 256 46.91 24.53 6.19
CA ARG A 256 46.12 25.76 6.21
C ARG A 256 44.75 25.54 6.82
N PHE A 257 44.07 24.47 6.43
CA PHE A 257 42.74 24.10 6.92
C PHE A 257 42.78 23.24 8.18
N LYS A 258 43.97 22.93 8.71
CA LYS A 258 44.17 22.03 9.86
C LYS A 258 43.39 20.72 9.72
N THR A 259 43.49 20.03 8.60
CA THR A 259 42.82 18.74 8.42
C THR A 259 43.43 17.69 9.36
N CYS A 260 42.62 16.76 9.89
CA CYS A 260 43.13 15.71 10.78
C CYS A 260 44.00 14.68 10.04
N GLY A 261 43.70 14.44 8.76
CA GLY A 261 44.51 13.63 7.84
C GLY A 261 45.18 14.48 6.76
N HIS A 262 46.15 13.90 6.06
CA HIS A 262 46.73 14.51 4.86
C HIS A 262 45.76 14.36 3.69
N LEU A 263 45.50 15.44 2.97
CA LEU A 263 44.65 15.41 1.78
C LEU A 263 45.34 14.64 0.66
N ASN A 264 44.66 13.65 0.07
CA ASN A 264 45.19 12.91 -1.08
C ASN A 264 44.79 13.55 -2.41
N GLU A 265 43.63 14.21 -2.42
CA GLU A 265 43.04 14.85 -3.59
C GLU A 265 42.34 16.15 -3.18
N SER A 266 42.19 17.10 -4.10
CA SER A 266 41.54 18.39 -3.77
C SER A 266 40.06 18.23 -3.41
N TYR A 267 39.39 17.21 -3.94
CA TYR A 267 37.96 17.02 -3.74
C TYR A 267 37.61 16.73 -2.27
N GLU A 268 38.50 16.10 -1.51
CA GLU A 268 38.30 15.82 -0.08
C GLU A 268 38.06 17.11 0.72
N LEU A 269 38.77 18.19 0.37
CA LEU A 269 38.55 19.51 0.97
C LEU A 269 37.31 20.20 0.40
N THR A 270 37.08 20.12 -0.91
CA THR A 270 35.92 20.80 -1.51
C THR A 270 34.60 20.20 -1.07
N ASP A 271 34.51 18.88 -0.93
CA ASP A 271 33.31 18.17 -0.46
C ASP A 271 33.04 18.47 1.02
N TYR A 272 34.10 18.62 1.83
CA TYR A 272 33.98 19.06 3.22
C TYR A 272 33.43 20.49 3.33
N LEU A 273 33.97 21.43 2.54
CA LEU A 273 33.49 22.82 2.53
C LEU A 273 32.05 22.92 1.98
N ASP A 274 31.73 22.16 0.94
CA ASP A 274 30.37 22.04 0.41
C ASP A 274 29.39 21.56 1.48
N SER A 275 29.76 20.53 2.24
CA SER A 275 28.97 20.02 3.37
C SER A 275 28.78 21.07 4.48
N ILE A 276 29.80 21.90 4.75
CA ILE A 276 29.69 23.02 5.70
C ILE A 276 28.66 24.04 5.21
N TYR A 277 28.74 24.49 3.95
CA TYR A 277 27.86 25.53 3.43
C TYR A 277 26.41 25.05 3.32
N THR A 278 26.21 23.83 2.79
CA THR A 278 24.88 23.24 2.68
C THR A 278 24.25 22.98 4.06
N SER A 279 25.03 22.51 5.03
CA SER A 279 24.57 22.35 6.43
C SER A 279 24.21 23.70 7.06
N ALA A 280 25.07 24.72 6.92
CA ALA A 280 24.79 26.05 7.45
C ALA A 280 23.49 26.65 6.88
N ALA A 281 23.23 26.46 5.59
CA ALA A 281 21.97 26.89 4.97
C ALA A 281 20.76 26.08 5.48
N GLN A 282 20.87 24.75 5.52
CA GLN A 282 19.79 23.86 5.98
C GLN A 282 19.32 24.21 7.40
N TYR A 283 20.24 24.52 8.30
CA TYR A 283 19.93 24.87 9.70
C TYR A 283 20.08 26.38 9.98
N ASN A 284 19.79 27.23 8.99
CA ASN A 284 19.94 28.69 9.07
C ASN A 284 18.88 29.40 9.96
N HIS A 285 18.72 28.96 11.21
CA HIS A 285 17.68 29.43 12.13
C HIS A 285 18.23 30.28 13.30
N PRO A 286 17.34 31.06 13.96
CA PRO A 286 17.69 31.78 15.18
C PRO A 286 18.10 30.85 16.35
N PRO A 287 18.81 31.40 17.36
CA PRO A 287 19.35 32.77 17.39
C PRO A 287 20.70 32.90 16.66
N THR A 288 21.27 31.80 16.20
CA THR A 288 22.65 31.73 15.70
C THR A 288 22.80 32.14 14.25
N TYR A 289 21.85 31.77 13.38
CA TYR A 289 21.93 31.97 11.93
C TYR A 289 23.27 31.52 11.33
N PRO A 290 23.56 30.21 11.26
CA PRO A 290 24.81 29.64 10.75
C PRO A 290 25.42 30.29 9.49
N VAL A 291 24.62 30.63 8.48
CA VAL A 291 25.12 31.30 7.27
C VAL A 291 25.74 32.67 7.61
N THR A 292 25.10 33.42 8.51
CA THR A 292 25.61 34.71 8.99
C THR A 292 26.91 34.52 9.78
N VAL A 293 27.04 33.44 10.55
CA VAL A 293 28.27 33.10 11.28
C VAL A 293 29.42 32.81 10.32
N VAL A 294 29.19 31.97 9.30
CA VAL A 294 30.19 31.66 8.28
C VAL A 294 30.63 32.93 7.55
N CYS A 295 29.68 33.73 7.07
CA CYS A 295 29.99 34.96 6.35
C CYS A 295 30.65 36.02 7.22
N GLY A 296 30.26 36.14 8.49
CA GLY A 296 30.93 37.00 9.45
C GLY A 296 32.41 36.63 9.67
N GLY A 297 32.73 35.33 9.64
CA GLY A 297 34.12 34.86 9.66
C GLY A 297 34.90 35.19 8.39
N ILE A 298 34.29 35.02 7.21
CA ILE A 298 34.92 35.28 5.90
C ILE A 298 35.16 36.78 5.66
N ASP A 299 34.16 37.61 5.95
CA ASP A 299 34.21 39.06 5.73
C ASP A 299 34.90 39.80 6.89
N GLY A 300 34.90 39.23 8.10
CA GLY A 300 35.60 39.78 9.27
C GLY A 300 37.12 39.51 9.28
N ALA A 301 37.65 38.77 8.31
CA ALA A 301 39.08 38.55 8.17
C ALA A 301 39.84 39.87 7.90
N ALA A 302 41.07 39.98 8.41
CA ALA A 302 41.87 41.20 8.29
C ALA A 302 42.10 41.60 6.82
N GLU A 303 42.14 42.91 6.56
CA GLU A 303 42.39 43.45 5.23
C GLU A 303 43.72 42.93 4.66
N GLY A 304 43.70 42.45 3.41
CA GLY A 304 44.86 41.82 2.76
C GLY A 304 45.00 40.31 2.98
N THR A 305 44.10 39.66 3.75
CA THR A 305 44.07 38.20 3.91
C THR A 305 43.70 37.51 2.58
N ASP A 306 44.43 36.46 2.19
CA ASP A 306 44.14 35.72 0.98
C ASP A 306 42.83 34.92 1.06
N ILE A 307 42.27 34.56 -0.11
CA ILE A 307 40.96 33.91 -0.23
C ILE A 307 40.87 32.66 0.65
N LEU A 308 41.87 31.77 0.63
CA LEU A 308 41.80 30.50 1.36
C LEU A 308 41.87 30.71 2.88
N SER A 309 42.63 31.69 3.34
CA SER A 309 42.64 32.06 4.76
C SER A 309 41.33 32.71 5.22
N ARG A 310 40.64 33.46 4.35
CA ARG A 310 39.27 33.94 4.63
C ARG A 310 38.28 32.79 4.74
N ILE A 311 38.34 31.82 3.83
CA ILE A 311 37.50 30.62 3.89
C ILE A 311 37.75 29.84 5.18
N TYR A 312 39.01 29.65 5.56
CA TYR A 312 39.36 29.01 6.83
C TYR A 312 38.79 29.76 8.05
N ALA A 313 38.80 31.10 8.05
CA ALA A 313 38.17 31.88 9.11
C ALA A 313 36.65 31.62 9.21
N GLY A 314 35.96 31.45 8.09
CA GLY A 314 34.56 31.01 8.04
C GLY A 314 34.34 29.61 8.63
N VAL A 315 35.23 28.65 8.31
CA VAL A 315 35.19 27.30 8.89
C VAL A 315 35.34 27.36 10.40
N VAL A 316 36.33 28.10 10.91
CA VAL A 316 36.57 28.27 12.35
C VAL A 316 35.38 28.94 13.04
N ALA A 317 34.76 29.95 12.40
CA ALA A 317 33.60 30.64 12.96
C ALA A 317 32.41 29.69 13.17
N TYR A 318 32.16 28.79 12.23
CA TYR A 318 31.02 27.88 12.28
C TYR A 318 31.29 26.61 13.11
N MET A 319 32.39 25.93 12.83
CA MET A 319 32.76 24.64 13.44
C MET A 319 33.44 24.81 14.81
N GLY A 320 33.80 26.03 15.20
CA GLY A 320 34.61 26.31 16.37
C GLY A 320 36.09 26.03 16.14
N ASN A 321 36.96 26.56 17.02
CA ASN A 321 38.40 26.36 16.93
C ASN A 321 38.79 24.97 17.45
N SER A 322 39.22 24.09 16.55
CA SER A 322 39.65 22.72 16.87
C SER A 322 41.17 22.53 16.65
N SER A 323 41.75 21.49 17.25
CA SER A 323 43.12 21.06 16.95
C SER A 323 43.26 20.59 15.50
N CYS A 324 42.23 19.95 14.95
CA CYS A 324 42.10 19.61 13.55
C CYS A 324 40.62 19.42 13.13
N TYR A 325 40.33 19.43 11.84
CA TYR A 325 39.02 19.18 11.25
C TYR A 325 39.02 17.86 10.48
N ASN A 326 38.08 16.98 10.80
CA ASN A 326 37.87 15.75 10.05
C ASN A 326 37.07 16.06 8.77
N THR A 327 37.69 15.91 7.60
CA THR A 327 37.05 16.15 6.30
C THR A 327 35.92 15.16 6.01
N ASP A 328 35.91 14.01 6.69
CA ASP A 328 34.86 13.00 6.57
C ASP A 328 33.72 13.19 7.58
N ALA A 329 33.72 14.25 8.41
CA ALA A 329 32.74 14.40 9.51
C ALA A 329 31.27 14.34 9.06
N PHE A 330 30.97 14.75 7.82
CA PHE A 330 29.62 14.67 7.27
C PHE A 330 29.33 13.35 6.55
N ASN A 331 30.35 12.56 6.23
CA ASN A 331 30.28 11.39 5.37
C ASN A 331 30.94 10.16 5.99
N ASP A 332 31.02 10.12 7.33
CA ASP A 332 31.70 9.09 8.11
C ASP A 332 31.14 7.71 7.73
N PRO A 333 31.97 6.81 7.17
CA PRO A 333 31.53 5.48 6.77
C PRO A 333 31.12 4.60 7.96
N ASN A 334 31.43 5.00 9.20
CA ASN A 334 31.03 4.29 10.41
C ASN A 334 29.76 4.87 11.06
N ASP A 335 29.27 6.03 10.60
CA ASP A 335 28.02 6.61 11.08
C ASP A 335 26.84 5.78 10.57
N GLU A 336 26.05 5.25 11.51
CA GLU A 336 24.92 4.36 11.22
C GLU A 336 23.98 4.95 10.18
N THR A 337 23.77 6.26 10.27
CA THR A 337 22.84 6.92 9.40
C THR A 337 23.42 7.17 8.03
N THR A 338 24.67 7.58 7.94
CA THR A 338 25.34 7.77 6.66
C THR A 338 25.30 6.47 5.86
N VAL A 339 25.54 5.32 6.49
CA VAL A 339 25.45 4.01 5.84
C VAL A 339 24.02 3.69 5.41
N GLY A 340 23.03 3.88 6.30
CA GLY A 340 21.63 3.57 6.01
C GLY A 340 21.04 4.46 4.91
N TRP A 341 21.27 5.76 4.99
CA TRP A 341 20.78 6.73 4.01
C TRP A 341 21.37 6.50 2.62
N ARG A 342 22.68 6.20 2.53
CA ARG A 342 23.33 5.83 1.25
C ARG A 342 22.63 4.65 0.58
N TRP A 343 22.27 3.62 1.34
CA TRP A 343 21.47 2.52 0.79
C TRP A 343 20.09 2.96 0.29
N GLN A 344 19.35 3.74 1.08
CA GLN A 344 18.01 4.21 0.68
C GLN A 344 18.07 5.05 -0.60
N THR A 345 19.08 5.91 -0.73
CA THR A 345 19.32 6.70 -1.94
C THR A 345 19.72 5.88 -3.16
N CYS A 346 20.46 4.78 -2.96
CA CYS A 346 20.82 3.86 -4.03
C CYS A 346 19.70 2.90 -4.44
N SER A 347 18.64 2.78 -3.65
CA SER A 347 17.54 1.85 -3.89
C SER A 347 16.31 2.57 -4.43
N GLU A 348 15.69 3.44 -3.63
CA GLU A 348 14.42 4.10 -3.94
C GLU A 348 14.45 5.63 -3.86
N MET A 349 15.26 6.23 -2.98
CA MET A 349 15.30 7.68 -2.75
C MET A 349 16.21 8.37 -3.77
N VAL A 350 15.95 8.14 -5.05
CA VAL A 350 16.74 8.71 -6.15
C VAL A 350 16.30 10.14 -6.39
N MET A 351 16.89 11.08 -5.64
CA MET A 351 16.64 12.51 -5.79
C MET A 351 17.69 13.12 -6.71
N PRO A 352 17.32 13.66 -7.89
CA PRO A 352 18.27 14.16 -8.87
C PRO A 352 18.77 15.56 -8.50
N ILE A 353 19.40 15.70 -7.33
CA ILE A 353 20.02 16.94 -6.88
C ILE A 353 21.34 17.13 -7.64
N GLY A 354 21.50 18.27 -8.30
CA GLY A 354 22.68 18.62 -9.08
C GLY A 354 22.98 20.12 -9.06
N ILE A 355 24.06 20.53 -9.72
CA ILE A 355 24.46 21.94 -9.84
C ILE A 355 24.58 22.32 -11.32
N SER A 356 23.71 23.23 -11.76
CA SER A 356 23.67 23.76 -13.12
C SER A 356 24.69 24.91 -13.32
N GLU A 357 25.11 25.15 -14.56
CA GLU A 357 26.11 26.18 -14.89
C GLU A 357 25.63 27.60 -14.57
N ASN A 358 26.48 28.42 -13.93
CA ASN A 358 26.28 29.85 -13.66
C ASN A 358 25.05 30.23 -12.80
N VAL A 359 24.43 29.27 -12.11
CA VAL A 359 23.26 29.55 -11.24
C VAL A 359 23.64 29.73 -9.76
N THR A 360 24.73 29.12 -9.31
CA THR A 360 25.07 29.01 -7.88
C THR A 360 26.49 29.50 -7.55
N MET A 361 26.83 29.59 -6.26
CA MET A 361 28.20 29.87 -5.79
C MET A 361 29.13 28.65 -5.84
N PHE A 362 28.65 27.51 -6.36
CA PHE A 362 29.36 26.23 -6.41
C PHE A 362 29.79 25.88 -7.84
N PRO A 363 30.83 25.06 -8.03
CA PRO A 363 31.20 24.56 -9.36
C PRO A 363 30.09 23.70 -9.98
N PRO A 364 29.87 23.76 -11.31
CA PRO A 364 28.87 22.94 -11.99
C PRO A 364 29.12 21.44 -11.80
N ALA A 365 28.05 20.72 -11.50
CA ALA A 365 28.03 19.27 -11.27
C ALA A 365 26.59 18.76 -11.46
N PRO A 366 26.10 18.68 -12.71
CA PRO A 366 24.75 18.19 -12.98
C PRO A 366 24.60 16.74 -12.54
N PHE A 367 23.40 16.36 -12.13
CA PHE A 367 23.07 14.98 -11.78
C PHE A 367 23.07 14.10 -13.04
N ASP A 368 23.84 13.02 -13.02
CA ASP A 368 23.88 12.02 -14.09
C ASP A 368 23.43 10.66 -13.55
N LEU A 369 22.25 10.22 -14.00
CA LEU A 369 21.66 8.95 -13.59
C LEU A 369 22.53 7.74 -13.98
N ASN A 370 23.26 7.77 -15.10
CA ASN A 370 24.10 6.65 -15.51
C ASN A 370 25.30 6.49 -14.56
N ILE A 371 25.95 7.60 -14.21
CA ILE A 371 27.08 7.57 -13.27
C ILE A 371 26.58 7.17 -11.87
N PHE A 372 25.41 7.67 -11.44
CA PHE A 372 24.77 7.25 -10.20
C PHE A 372 24.45 5.74 -10.19
N ASN A 373 23.93 5.20 -11.30
CA ASN A 373 23.67 3.78 -11.45
C ASN A 373 24.95 2.93 -11.35
N GLU A 374 26.05 3.36 -11.98
CA GLU A 374 27.35 2.68 -11.89
C GLU A 374 27.89 2.68 -10.47
N TRP A 375 27.76 3.81 -9.75
CA TRP A 375 28.17 3.93 -8.36
C TRP A 375 27.38 2.99 -7.44
N CYS A 376 26.04 2.98 -7.52
CA CYS A 376 25.20 2.09 -6.73
C CYS A 376 25.43 0.61 -7.06
N LYS A 377 25.66 0.30 -8.33
CA LYS A 377 25.98 -1.06 -8.76
C LYS A 377 27.33 -1.53 -8.23
N SER A 378 28.34 -0.67 -8.22
CA SER A 378 29.67 -1.01 -7.69
C SER A 378 29.68 -1.14 -6.16
N THR A 379 28.88 -0.32 -5.47
CA THR A 379 28.87 -0.27 -3.99
C THR A 379 27.96 -1.33 -3.39
N TYR A 380 26.77 -1.54 -3.95
CA TYR A 380 25.73 -2.40 -3.38
C TYR A 380 25.30 -3.56 -4.28
N GLY A 381 25.75 -3.60 -5.53
CA GLY A 381 25.37 -4.66 -6.49
C GLY A 381 23.94 -4.53 -7.01
N ILE A 382 23.30 -3.37 -6.84
CA ILE A 382 21.93 -3.12 -7.28
C ILE A 382 21.85 -1.92 -8.24
N LEU A 383 20.77 -1.85 -9.01
CA LEU A 383 20.44 -0.67 -9.81
C LEU A 383 19.33 0.13 -9.11
N PRO A 384 19.47 1.45 -8.92
CA PRO A 384 18.41 2.29 -8.38
C PRO A 384 17.10 2.18 -9.19
N ARG A 385 15.96 2.35 -8.52
CA ARG A 385 14.63 2.41 -9.15
C ARG A 385 14.07 3.84 -9.11
N PRO A 386 14.51 4.76 -9.99
CA PRO A 386 14.21 6.19 -9.89
C PRO A 386 12.71 6.51 -9.93
N HIS A 387 11.94 5.73 -10.68
CA HIS A 387 10.51 5.94 -10.86
C HIS A 387 9.65 5.26 -9.78
N TRP A 388 10.24 4.57 -8.79
CA TRP A 388 9.47 3.80 -7.82
C TRP A 388 8.66 4.71 -6.89
N VAL A 389 9.27 5.79 -6.38
CA VAL A 389 8.60 6.75 -5.50
C VAL A 389 7.40 7.40 -6.20
N THR A 390 7.55 7.85 -7.45
CA THR A 390 6.43 8.43 -8.22
C THR A 390 5.40 7.38 -8.61
N THR A 391 5.80 6.14 -8.92
CA THR A 391 4.87 5.03 -9.18
C THR A 391 4.04 4.71 -7.95
N TYR A 392 4.65 4.66 -6.77
CA TYR A 392 3.97 4.23 -5.55
C TYR A 392 3.24 5.39 -4.85
N TYR A 393 3.82 6.57 -4.68
CA TYR A 393 3.31 7.59 -3.74
C TYR A 393 2.55 8.78 -4.35
N GLY A 394 2.51 8.99 -5.66
CA GLY A 394 1.68 10.10 -6.16
C GLY A 394 1.91 10.63 -7.59
N GLY A 395 2.69 9.95 -8.43
CA GLY A 395 2.90 10.29 -9.83
C GLY A 395 3.63 11.62 -10.06
N ASN A 396 3.81 12.00 -11.34
CA ASN A 396 4.53 13.23 -11.71
C ASN A 396 3.67 14.50 -11.60
N ASP A 397 2.34 14.40 -11.56
CA ASP A 397 1.43 15.55 -11.42
C ASP A 397 0.85 15.62 -10.01
N ILE A 398 1.75 15.66 -9.04
CA ILE A 398 1.45 15.52 -7.62
C ILE A 398 0.49 16.61 -7.10
N LYS A 399 0.51 17.84 -7.65
CA LYS A 399 -0.45 18.90 -7.28
C LYS A 399 -1.88 18.48 -7.63
N LEU A 400 -2.12 18.01 -8.85
CA LEU A 400 -3.43 17.52 -9.28
C LEU A 400 -3.87 16.31 -8.46
N ILE A 401 -2.94 15.40 -8.17
CA ILE A 401 -3.21 14.19 -7.38
C ILE A 401 -3.57 14.53 -5.94
N LEU A 402 -2.78 15.37 -5.27
CA LEU A 402 -3.05 15.79 -3.90
C LEU A 402 -4.37 16.54 -3.79
N ASN A 403 -4.70 17.40 -4.75
CA ASN A 403 -5.98 18.12 -4.77
C ASN A 403 -7.18 17.17 -4.82
N ARG A 404 -7.08 16.09 -5.59
CA ARG A 404 -8.21 15.17 -5.81
C ARG A 404 -8.38 14.12 -4.73
N PHE A 405 -7.29 13.69 -4.10
CA PHE A 405 -7.29 12.45 -3.31
C PHE A 405 -6.66 12.58 -1.93
N ALA A 406 -5.78 13.56 -1.73
CA ALA A 406 -5.20 13.78 -0.41
C ALA A 406 -6.16 14.60 0.46
N SER A 407 -6.07 14.37 1.76
CA SER A 407 -6.82 15.14 2.76
C SER A 407 -6.11 15.09 4.09
N ASN A 408 -6.28 16.17 4.85
CA ASN A 408 -5.72 16.39 6.18
C ASN A 408 -4.19 16.23 6.19
N ILE A 409 -3.49 17.02 5.38
CA ILE A 409 -2.02 17.08 5.38
C ILE A 409 -1.60 18.54 5.50
N ILE A 410 -0.76 18.85 6.49
CA ILE A 410 -0.02 20.09 6.57
C ILE A 410 1.37 19.83 6.02
N PHE A 411 1.76 20.54 4.98
CA PHE A 411 3.14 20.61 4.52
C PHE A 411 3.77 21.88 5.07
N SER A 412 4.57 21.76 6.13
CA SER A 412 5.27 22.92 6.71
C SER A 412 6.66 23.07 6.09
N ASN A 413 7.09 24.30 5.75
CA ASN A 413 8.41 24.53 5.14
C ASN A 413 9.05 25.86 5.60
N GLY A 414 10.34 25.84 5.87
CA GLY A 414 11.13 27.06 5.98
C GLY A 414 11.70 27.47 4.62
N LEU A 415 11.57 28.71 4.16
CA LEU A 415 12.07 29.11 2.84
C LEU A 415 13.59 29.33 2.78
N ARG A 416 14.30 29.24 3.92
CA ARG A 416 15.77 29.14 3.98
C ARG A 416 16.24 27.69 3.94
N ASP A 417 15.34 26.74 4.15
CA ASP A 417 15.65 25.32 4.00
C ASP A 417 15.86 24.99 2.51
N PRO A 418 17.04 24.50 2.10
CA PRO A 418 17.27 24.08 0.72
C PRO A 418 16.27 23.03 0.22
N TYR A 419 15.76 22.20 1.12
CA TYR A 419 14.75 21.18 0.78
C TYR A 419 13.36 21.75 0.49
N SER A 420 13.08 23.00 0.85
CA SER A 420 11.83 23.66 0.50
C SER A 420 11.61 23.77 -1.02
N SER A 421 12.69 23.72 -1.81
CA SER A 421 12.62 23.67 -3.27
C SER A 421 11.89 22.44 -3.81
N GLY A 422 11.90 21.32 -3.07
CA GLY A 422 11.14 20.12 -3.37
C GLY A 422 9.90 19.93 -2.47
N GLY A 423 9.51 20.95 -1.70
CA GLY A 423 8.37 20.90 -0.78
C GLY A 423 7.09 21.45 -1.41
N VAL A 424 5.94 21.18 -0.77
CA VAL A 424 4.65 21.79 -1.15
C VAL A 424 4.54 23.17 -0.47
N LEU A 425 4.54 24.24 -1.28
CA LEU A 425 4.60 25.63 -0.79
C LEU A 425 3.29 26.42 -1.00
N GLU A 426 2.24 25.79 -1.50
CA GLU A 426 0.94 26.41 -1.70
C GLU A 426 -0.18 25.50 -1.18
N ASN A 427 -1.28 26.10 -0.73
CA ASN A 427 -2.48 25.32 -0.41
C ASN A 427 -2.98 24.61 -1.66
N ILE A 428 -3.14 23.31 -1.55
CA ILE A 428 -3.61 22.46 -2.64
C ILE A 428 -5.13 22.28 -2.55
N SER A 429 -5.67 22.19 -1.33
CA SER A 429 -7.10 22.15 -1.05
C SER A 429 -7.38 22.69 0.37
N ASP A 430 -8.64 22.76 0.78
CA ASP A 430 -9.03 23.19 2.13
C ASP A 430 -8.45 22.32 3.26
N SER A 431 -8.00 21.10 2.95
CA SER A 431 -7.44 20.16 3.93
C SER A 431 -6.01 19.72 3.62
N VAL A 432 -5.45 20.15 2.48
CA VAL A 432 -4.06 19.92 2.11
C VAL A 432 -3.40 21.28 1.97
N VAL A 433 -2.77 21.71 3.06
CA VAL A 433 -2.37 23.11 3.26
C VAL A 433 -0.85 23.21 3.38
N ALA A 434 -0.31 24.31 2.86
CA ALA A 434 1.09 24.66 3.01
C ALA A 434 1.23 25.74 4.09
N VAL A 435 2.12 25.50 5.05
CA VAL A 435 2.44 26.46 6.11
C VAL A 435 3.92 26.77 6.02
N HIS A 436 4.29 27.94 5.49
CA HIS A 436 5.70 28.25 5.28
C HIS A 436 6.11 29.62 5.81
N THR A 437 7.39 29.75 6.15
CA THR A 437 7.95 30.99 6.71
C THR A 437 9.21 31.42 5.98
N ILE A 438 9.35 32.73 5.72
CA ILE A 438 10.47 33.29 4.95
C ILE A 438 11.82 33.03 5.65
N ASN A 439 11.86 33.11 6.98
CA ASN A 439 13.07 32.96 7.78
C ASN A 439 13.17 31.58 8.46
N GLY A 440 12.24 30.67 8.19
CA GLY A 440 12.30 29.30 8.69
C GLY A 440 13.39 28.52 7.98
N SER A 441 14.08 27.66 8.72
CA SER A 441 15.01 26.66 8.19
C SER A 441 14.40 25.27 8.32
N HIS A 442 15.22 24.23 8.15
CA HIS A 442 14.80 22.83 8.17
C HIS A 442 14.11 22.41 9.48
N CYS A 443 12.88 21.91 9.38
CA CYS A 443 12.09 21.28 10.45
C CYS A 443 11.89 22.09 11.75
N LEU A 444 12.05 23.42 11.71
CA LEU A 444 12.12 24.23 12.93
C LEU A 444 10.81 24.23 13.75
N ASP A 445 9.69 24.07 13.08
CA ASP A 445 8.34 24.01 13.65
C ASP A 445 8.13 22.85 14.62
N VAL A 446 8.76 21.69 14.36
CA VAL A 446 8.59 20.49 15.19
C VAL A 446 9.61 20.36 16.33
N LEU A 447 10.63 21.23 16.37
CA LEU A 447 11.61 21.29 17.47
C LEU A 447 11.01 21.91 18.74
N PRO A 448 11.58 21.65 19.93
CA PRO A 448 11.12 22.24 21.18
C PRO A 448 11.13 23.77 21.15
N PRO A 449 10.10 24.44 21.71
CA PRO A 449 10.04 25.87 21.77
C PRO A 449 11.13 26.44 22.68
N LYS A 450 11.72 27.54 22.25
CA LYS A 450 12.70 28.32 23.03
C LYS A 450 12.14 29.70 23.31
N GLN A 451 12.53 30.29 24.43
CA GLN A 451 12.15 31.66 24.76
C GLN A 451 12.67 32.68 23.73
N SER A 452 13.76 32.36 23.04
CA SER A 452 14.34 33.15 21.96
C SER A 452 13.63 32.96 20.61
N ASP A 453 12.63 32.08 20.52
CA ASP A 453 11.96 31.82 19.26
C ASP A 453 11.26 33.09 18.77
N PRO A 454 11.46 33.48 17.50
CA PRO A 454 10.85 34.67 16.97
C PRO A 454 9.34 34.49 16.84
N LYS A 455 8.60 35.61 16.89
CA LYS A 455 7.14 35.61 16.80
C LYS A 455 6.59 34.83 15.60
N TRP A 456 7.22 34.91 14.43
CA TRP A 456 6.78 34.19 13.24
C TRP A 456 6.81 32.66 13.40
N LEU A 457 7.76 32.12 14.18
CA LEU A 457 7.88 30.68 14.43
C LEU A 457 6.78 30.22 15.41
N VAL A 458 6.54 31.03 16.43
CA VAL A 458 5.43 30.80 17.39
C VAL A 458 4.08 30.83 16.67
N ASP A 459 3.89 31.80 15.76
CA ASP A 459 2.67 31.92 14.97
C ASP A 459 2.50 30.74 14.00
N GLN A 460 3.58 30.26 13.36
CA GLN A 460 3.55 29.05 12.52
C GLN A 460 3.06 27.83 13.30
N ARG A 461 3.69 27.52 14.45
CA ARG A 461 3.29 26.38 15.30
C ARG A 461 1.84 26.49 15.76
N LYS A 462 1.38 27.70 16.05
CA LYS A 462 0.00 27.96 16.44
C LYS A 462 -0.98 27.60 15.31
N ILE A 463 -0.67 28.00 14.07
CA ILE A 463 -1.50 27.67 12.89
C ILE A 463 -1.59 26.16 12.69
N GLU A 464 -0.46 25.45 12.76
CA GLU A 464 -0.40 23.98 12.63
C GLU A 464 -1.29 23.29 13.67
N VAL A 465 -1.22 23.73 14.93
CA VAL A 465 -2.02 23.21 16.04
C VAL A 465 -3.51 23.50 15.85
N GLU A 466 -3.89 24.70 15.39
CA GLU A 466 -5.29 25.08 15.15
C GLU A 466 -5.92 24.23 14.03
N ILE A 467 -5.17 23.93 12.97
CA ILE A 467 -5.63 23.04 11.89
C ILE A 467 -5.87 21.62 12.43
N ILE A 468 -4.90 21.08 13.19
CA ILE A 468 -5.01 19.74 13.79
C ILE A 468 -6.20 19.66 14.77
N GLU A 469 -6.41 20.71 15.56
CA GLU A 469 -7.56 20.83 16.45
C GLU A 469 -8.89 20.79 15.68
N GLY A 470 -8.97 21.52 14.55
CA GLY A 470 -10.10 21.45 13.65
C GLY A 470 -10.38 20.03 13.13
N TRP A 471 -9.33 19.30 12.72
CA TRP A 471 -9.50 17.91 12.26
C TRP A 471 -10.00 16.98 13.36
N ILE A 472 -9.44 17.07 14.57
CA ILE A 472 -9.84 16.22 15.71
C ILE A 472 -11.28 16.53 16.11
N ALA A 473 -11.64 17.82 16.23
CA ALA A 473 -13.00 18.23 16.58
C ALA A 473 -14.03 17.73 15.55
N ASN A 474 -13.75 17.93 14.25
CA ASN A 474 -14.60 17.42 13.18
C ASN A 474 -14.72 15.89 13.23
N SER A 475 -13.64 15.18 13.58
CA SER A 475 -13.69 13.71 13.66
C SER A 475 -14.57 13.18 14.79
N GLN A 476 -14.71 13.92 15.89
CA GLN A 476 -15.46 13.55 17.10
C GLN A 476 -16.97 13.85 16.98
N THR A 477 -17.36 14.87 16.21
CA THR A 477 -18.78 15.19 15.96
C THR A 477 -19.55 14.05 15.27
N PHE A 478 -18.88 13.21 14.48
CA PHE A 478 -19.46 12.03 13.83
C PHE A 478 -19.77 10.86 14.77
N PHE A 479 -19.30 10.89 16.03
CA PHE A 479 -19.54 9.83 17.02
C PHE A 479 -20.71 10.16 17.98
N LEU A 480 -21.44 11.25 17.77
CA LEU A 480 -22.69 11.52 18.47
C LEU A 480 -23.83 10.78 17.74
N PRO A 481 -24.50 9.79 18.37
CA PRO A 481 -25.65 9.14 17.76
C PRO A 481 -26.85 10.07 17.77
N GLU A 482 -27.32 10.48 16.59
CA GLU A 482 -28.76 10.65 16.40
C GLU A 482 -29.39 9.25 16.51
N GLU A 483 -30.50 9.13 17.26
CA GLU A 483 -31.22 7.89 17.62
C GLU A 483 -30.73 7.11 18.85
N MET A 484 -30.85 7.73 20.03
CA MET A 484 -31.27 7.00 21.22
C MET A 484 -32.77 7.22 21.47
N ALA A 485 -33.60 6.43 20.79
CA ALA A 485 -34.98 6.19 21.19
C ALA A 485 -35.24 4.68 21.14
N MET A 486 -34.74 3.93 22.14
CA MET A 486 -35.16 2.54 22.36
C MET A 486 -35.29 2.19 23.84
N ASP A 487 -36.56 2.10 24.24
CA ASP A 487 -37.24 1.23 25.22
C ASP A 487 -36.41 0.44 26.26
N PRO A 488 -36.52 0.74 27.57
CA PRO A 488 -35.74 0.13 28.65
C PRO A 488 -36.41 -1.13 29.25
N HIS A 489 -36.76 -2.13 28.44
CA HIS A 489 -37.21 -3.43 28.95
C HIS A 489 -36.69 -4.61 28.12
N LYS A 490 -35.42 -4.98 28.30
CA LYS A 490 -34.89 -6.34 28.06
C LYS A 490 -33.46 -6.50 28.57
N PHE A 491 -33.30 -6.54 29.89
CA PHE A 491 -32.13 -7.14 30.53
C PHE A 491 -32.60 -7.93 31.74
N LEU A 492 -32.80 -9.24 31.59
CA LEU A 492 -32.62 -10.20 32.67
C LEU A 492 -32.43 -11.61 32.05
N PHE A 493 -31.53 -12.38 32.66
CA PHE A 493 -31.14 -13.77 32.39
C PHE A 493 -29.97 -14.02 31.44
N GLN A 494 -28.77 -13.77 31.96
CA GLN A 494 -27.63 -14.68 31.79
C GLN A 494 -27.32 -15.33 33.15
N TRP A 495 -26.64 -16.47 33.11
CA TRP A 495 -26.12 -17.30 34.21
C TRP A 495 -27.00 -18.47 34.66
N LEU A 496 -26.85 -19.61 33.99
CA LEU A 496 -26.53 -20.91 34.59
C LEU A 496 -26.53 -21.99 33.50
N SER A 497 -25.36 -22.59 33.24
CA SER A 497 -25.14 -24.07 33.19
C SER A 497 -23.87 -24.40 32.42
N LEU A 498 -22.80 -24.60 33.19
CA LEU A 498 -21.62 -25.38 32.83
C LEU A 498 -21.80 -26.75 33.50
N LEU A 499 -21.88 -27.84 32.72
CA LEU A 499 -21.13 -29.09 32.93
C LEU A 499 -21.59 -30.24 32.00
N CYS A 500 -20.57 -30.90 31.45
CA CYS A 500 -20.51 -32.26 30.91
C CYS A 500 -21.20 -32.60 29.57
N LEU A 501 -20.39 -32.81 28.53
CA LEU A 501 -20.04 -34.18 28.08
C LEU A 501 -18.81 -34.14 27.15
N ILE A 502 -17.74 -34.81 27.59
CA ILE A 502 -16.59 -35.18 26.76
C ILE A 502 -17.00 -36.45 26.00
N LEU A 503 -17.10 -36.36 24.69
CA LEU A 503 -16.97 -37.52 23.80
C LEU A 503 -15.91 -37.20 22.76
N SER A 504 -14.82 -37.96 22.85
CA SER A 504 -13.75 -38.04 21.87
C SER A 504 -14.33 -38.50 20.54
N SER A 505 -14.28 -37.63 19.54
CA SER A 505 -14.40 -38.01 18.14
C SER A 505 -13.09 -37.63 17.45
N CYS A 506 -12.38 -38.64 16.96
CA CYS A 506 -11.17 -38.51 16.14
C CYS A 506 -11.40 -37.44 15.06
N VAL A 507 -10.66 -36.33 15.15
CA VAL A 507 -10.66 -35.28 14.13
C VAL A 507 -9.81 -35.79 12.98
N SER A 508 -10.44 -36.41 11.99
CA SER A 508 -9.84 -36.53 10.67
C SER A 508 -9.58 -35.12 10.15
N ALA A 509 -8.37 -34.85 9.65
CA ALA A 509 -7.98 -33.57 9.11
C ALA A 509 -8.96 -33.16 8.00
N LYS A 510 -9.85 -32.21 8.28
CA LYS A 510 -10.81 -31.69 7.30
C LYS A 510 -10.07 -30.75 6.36
N GLN A 511 -10.16 -31.03 5.06
CA GLN A 511 -9.68 -30.13 4.03
C GLN A 511 -10.63 -28.92 3.99
N PHE A 512 -10.20 -27.79 4.55
CA PHE A 512 -10.91 -26.52 4.38
C PHE A 512 -10.77 -26.09 2.92
N SER A 513 -11.88 -26.01 2.21
CA SER A 513 -11.92 -25.43 0.87
C SER A 513 -12.96 -24.31 0.90
N MET A 514 -12.53 -23.11 0.52
CA MET A 514 -13.39 -21.93 0.44
C MET A 514 -14.04 -21.88 -0.94
N PRO A 515 -15.28 -21.37 -1.05
CA PRO A 515 -15.90 -21.14 -2.35
C PRO A 515 -15.04 -20.22 -3.23
N ARG A 516 -15.18 -20.36 -4.55
CA ARG A 516 -14.40 -19.59 -5.54
C ARG A 516 -15.02 -18.19 -5.70
N LEU A 517 -14.16 -17.18 -5.83
CA LEU A 517 -14.52 -15.80 -6.13
C LEU A 517 -14.55 -15.51 -7.65
N GLY A 518 -14.71 -16.48 -8.53
CA GLY A 518 -14.55 -16.23 -9.97
C GLY A 518 -15.74 -15.43 -10.51
N ALA A 519 -15.53 -14.48 -11.41
CA ALA A 519 -16.64 -13.84 -12.14
C ALA A 519 -17.43 -14.86 -12.97
N LEU A 520 -16.79 -15.98 -13.32
CA LEU A 520 -17.34 -17.04 -14.16
C LEU A 520 -17.43 -18.38 -13.41
N ARG A 521 -18.52 -19.09 -13.69
CA ARG A 521 -18.74 -20.46 -13.26
C ARG A 521 -17.64 -21.39 -13.79
N ARG A 522 -17.34 -22.48 -13.07
CA ARG A 522 -16.47 -23.54 -13.59
C ARG A 522 -17.11 -24.24 -14.79
N THR A 523 -16.56 -24.02 -15.97
CA THR A 523 -16.90 -24.80 -17.17
C THR A 523 -15.90 -25.95 -17.28
N ILE A 524 -16.31 -27.17 -16.94
CA ILE A 524 -15.54 -28.35 -17.34
C ILE A 524 -15.84 -28.64 -18.80
N GLN A 525 -14.75 -28.99 -19.49
CA GLN A 525 -14.52 -29.38 -20.88
C GLN A 525 -15.51 -30.38 -21.52
N HIS A 526 -16.68 -30.64 -20.94
CA HIS A 526 -17.66 -31.62 -21.42
C HIS A 526 -19.05 -31.08 -21.78
N ASP A 527 -19.41 -29.83 -21.47
CA ASP A 527 -20.69 -29.23 -21.91
C ASP A 527 -20.55 -28.15 -23.00
N HIS A 528 -19.35 -28.02 -23.58
CA HIS A 528 -19.19 -27.47 -24.93
C HIS A 528 -18.90 -28.62 -25.89
N PRO A 529 -19.66 -28.82 -26.99
CA PRO A 529 -19.07 -29.49 -28.13
C PRO A 529 -17.79 -28.70 -28.47
N ALA A 530 -16.68 -29.40 -28.69
CA ALA A 530 -15.38 -28.81 -29.01
C ALA A 530 -15.54 -27.54 -29.86
N GLY A 531 -15.32 -26.37 -29.24
CA GLY A 531 -15.48 -25.07 -29.86
C GLY A 531 -16.80 -24.34 -29.57
N THR A 532 -16.89 -23.71 -28.40
CA THR A 532 -17.15 -22.25 -28.44
C THR A 532 -15.79 -21.60 -28.39
N LEU A 533 -15.07 -21.68 -29.51
CA LEU A 533 -13.96 -20.79 -29.80
C LEU A 533 -14.48 -19.39 -29.46
N VAL A 534 -13.73 -18.61 -28.66
CA VAL A 534 -13.85 -17.15 -28.69
C VAL A 534 -14.01 -16.80 -30.15
N SER A 535 -15.11 -16.11 -30.52
CA SER A 535 -15.36 -15.84 -31.93
C SER A 535 -14.06 -15.32 -32.52
N PRO A 536 -13.53 -15.92 -33.60
CA PRO A 536 -12.27 -15.47 -34.18
C PRO A 536 -12.26 -13.97 -34.49
N SER A 537 -13.44 -13.33 -34.55
CA SER A 537 -13.61 -11.88 -34.61
C SER A 537 -13.20 -11.12 -33.34
N VAL A 538 -13.57 -11.56 -32.13
CA VAL A 538 -13.23 -10.87 -30.86
C VAL A 538 -11.73 -10.94 -30.60
N LEU A 539 -11.12 -12.12 -30.74
CA LEU A 539 -9.66 -12.27 -30.60
C LEU A 539 -8.86 -11.49 -31.65
N LYS A 540 -9.42 -11.21 -32.84
CA LYS A 540 -8.74 -10.41 -33.87
C LYS A 540 -8.65 -8.93 -33.51
N GLU A 541 -9.51 -8.43 -32.63
CA GLU A 541 -9.55 -7.01 -32.26
C GLU A 541 -8.60 -6.68 -31.10
N PHE A 542 -8.24 -7.67 -30.29
CA PHE A 542 -7.27 -7.51 -29.22
C PHE A 542 -5.85 -7.81 -29.69
N LYS A 543 -4.93 -6.89 -29.38
CA LYS A 543 -3.49 -7.08 -29.57
C LYS A 543 -2.86 -7.49 -28.25
N THR A 544 -2.13 -8.60 -28.26
CA THR A 544 -1.40 -9.11 -27.09
C THR A 544 -0.04 -8.41 -26.98
N PHE A 545 0.27 -7.96 -25.77
CA PHE A 545 1.54 -7.36 -25.42
C PHE A 545 2.11 -8.03 -24.15
N TYR A 546 3.39 -7.81 -23.91
CA TYR A 546 4.09 -8.30 -22.73
C TYR A 546 4.91 -7.18 -22.10
N PHE A 547 4.64 -6.91 -20.84
CA PHE A 547 5.42 -6.01 -20.01
C PHE A 547 6.53 -6.79 -19.30
N THR A 548 7.75 -6.24 -19.26
CA THR A 548 8.84 -6.81 -18.44
C THR A 548 8.63 -6.35 -17.01
N GLN A 549 8.02 -7.21 -16.20
CA GLN A 549 7.62 -6.92 -14.83
C GLN A 549 8.73 -7.26 -13.85
N THR A 550 8.92 -6.41 -12.84
CA THR A 550 9.79 -6.68 -11.70
C THR A 550 9.15 -7.75 -10.83
N LEU A 551 9.93 -8.75 -10.38
CA LEU A 551 9.41 -9.84 -9.57
C LEU A 551 8.83 -9.34 -8.23
N ASP A 552 9.56 -8.43 -7.58
CA ASP A 552 9.20 -7.88 -6.27
C ASP A 552 9.34 -6.35 -6.24
N HIS A 553 8.20 -5.68 -6.07
CA HIS A 553 8.10 -4.23 -6.01
C HIS A 553 8.53 -3.63 -4.66
N PHE A 554 8.45 -4.39 -3.57
CA PHE A 554 8.55 -3.89 -2.20
C PHE A 554 9.83 -4.34 -1.47
N SER A 555 10.76 -4.92 -2.23
CA SER A 555 12.08 -5.33 -1.77
C SER A 555 13.13 -4.97 -2.81
N PHE A 556 14.33 -4.66 -2.34
CA PHE A 556 15.48 -4.25 -3.15
C PHE A 556 16.63 -5.26 -3.05
N LYS A 557 16.31 -6.51 -2.68
CA LYS A 557 17.27 -7.62 -2.74
C LYS A 557 17.69 -7.87 -4.20
N PRO A 558 18.86 -8.46 -4.46
CA PRO A 558 19.26 -8.82 -5.82
C PRO A 558 18.19 -9.64 -6.57
N GLU A 559 17.57 -10.61 -5.90
CA GLU A 559 16.51 -11.44 -6.46
C GLU A 559 15.26 -10.63 -6.87
N SER A 560 14.98 -9.52 -6.19
CA SER A 560 13.82 -8.66 -6.45
C SER A 560 13.86 -8.01 -7.82
N TYR A 561 15.06 -7.85 -8.40
CA TYR A 561 15.26 -7.32 -9.76
C TYR A 561 15.12 -8.36 -10.86
N THR A 562 14.91 -9.63 -10.51
CA THR A 562 14.49 -10.64 -11.49
C THR A 562 13.23 -10.15 -12.19
N THR A 563 13.11 -10.41 -13.49
CA THR A 563 11.95 -9.99 -14.25
C THR A 563 11.21 -11.17 -14.86
N PHE A 564 9.92 -10.97 -15.14
CA PHE A 564 9.10 -11.89 -15.89
C PHE A 564 8.24 -11.15 -16.91
N LYS A 565 7.68 -11.87 -17.87
CA LYS A 565 6.79 -11.27 -18.88
C LYS A 565 5.35 -11.34 -18.37
N GLN A 566 4.77 -10.18 -18.06
CA GLN A 566 3.36 -10.06 -17.73
C GLN A 566 2.57 -9.73 -18.98
N ARG A 567 1.59 -10.58 -19.31
CA ARG A 567 0.72 -10.42 -20.46
C ARG A 567 -0.35 -9.36 -20.18
N TYR A 568 -0.61 -8.52 -21.17
CA TYR A 568 -1.79 -7.66 -21.22
C TYR A 568 -2.29 -7.57 -22.66
N LEU A 569 -3.58 -7.30 -22.84
CA LEU A 569 -4.20 -7.18 -24.15
C LEU A 569 -4.83 -5.80 -24.30
N ILE A 570 -4.71 -5.21 -25.49
CA ILE A 570 -5.29 -3.90 -25.80
C ILE A 570 -6.21 -4.01 -27.01
N ASN A 571 -7.39 -3.38 -26.91
CA ASN A 571 -8.25 -3.13 -28.05
C ASN A 571 -8.30 -1.62 -28.36
N PHE A 572 -7.88 -1.27 -29.58
CA PHE A 572 -7.80 0.11 -30.07
C PHE A 572 -9.01 0.54 -30.90
N LYS A 573 -9.93 -0.38 -31.23
CA LYS A 573 -10.95 -0.22 -32.28
C LYS A 573 -11.76 1.07 -32.18
N TYR A 574 -12.09 1.49 -30.95
CA TYR A 574 -12.90 2.68 -30.70
C TYR A 574 -12.14 3.80 -29.98
N TRP A 575 -10.85 3.63 -29.73
CA TRP A 575 -10.10 4.59 -28.94
C TRP A 575 -9.97 5.94 -29.65
N GLY A 576 -10.40 7.01 -29.00
CA GLY A 576 -10.33 8.39 -29.53
C GLY A 576 -8.92 8.97 -29.61
N GLY A 577 -7.93 8.30 -29.02
CA GLY A 577 -6.53 8.72 -29.03
C GLY A 577 -6.16 9.70 -27.90
N PRO A 578 -4.86 9.99 -27.75
CA PRO A 578 -4.34 10.79 -26.63
C PRO A 578 -4.69 12.27 -26.74
N ASN A 579 -4.85 12.81 -27.97
CA ASN A 579 -5.17 14.22 -28.20
C ASN A 579 -6.56 14.59 -27.69
N ALA A 580 -7.50 13.65 -27.72
CA ALA A 580 -8.83 13.81 -27.12
C ALA A 580 -8.83 13.49 -25.60
N SER A 581 -7.67 13.19 -25.02
CA SER A 581 -7.54 12.61 -23.67
C SER A 581 -8.50 11.44 -23.45
N ALA A 582 -8.73 10.64 -24.48
CA ALA A 582 -9.78 9.60 -24.47
C ALA A 582 -9.52 8.58 -23.35
N PRO A 583 -10.57 8.14 -22.63
CA PRO A 583 -10.44 7.33 -21.43
C PRO A 583 -9.83 5.96 -21.70
N ILE A 584 -9.27 5.37 -20.64
CA ILE A 584 -8.77 3.99 -20.62
C ILE A 584 -9.66 3.18 -19.69
N PHE A 585 -10.29 2.13 -20.18
CA PHE A 585 -10.99 1.15 -19.37
C PHE A 585 -10.11 -0.08 -19.19
N ALA A 586 -9.75 -0.37 -17.94
CA ALA A 586 -8.80 -1.41 -17.60
C ALA A 586 -9.46 -2.51 -16.76
N TYR A 587 -9.57 -3.72 -17.29
CA TYR A 587 -9.96 -4.89 -16.52
C TYR A 587 -8.75 -5.46 -15.78
N LEU A 588 -8.89 -5.59 -14.46
CA LEU A 588 -7.85 -6.16 -13.60
C LEU A 588 -8.10 -7.65 -13.45
N GLY A 589 -7.22 -8.47 -14.02
CA GLY A 589 -7.34 -9.92 -13.99
C GLY A 589 -7.47 -10.47 -12.57
N ALA A 590 -8.32 -11.47 -12.40
CA ALA A 590 -8.63 -12.10 -11.13
C ALA A 590 -7.90 -13.45 -10.99
N GLU A 591 -8.56 -14.50 -10.51
CA GLU A 591 -7.98 -15.82 -10.25
C GLU A 591 -8.04 -16.81 -11.43
N ALA A 592 -7.78 -16.36 -12.65
CA ALA A 592 -7.79 -17.20 -13.85
C ALA A 592 -6.94 -16.60 -14.99
N PRO A 593 -6.57 -17.42 -16.00
CA PRO A 593 -6.08 -16.90 -17.28
C PRO A 593 -7.09 -15.91 -17.88
N ILE A 594 -6.59 -14.82 -18.46
CA ILE A 594 -7.46 -13.72 -18.93
C ILE A 594 -8.15 -14.01 -20.27
N ASP A 595 -7.89 -15.17 -20.90
CA ASP A 595 -8.39 -15.48 -22.25
C ASP A 595 -9.93 -15.58 -22.28
N ASP A 596 -10.55 -16.17 -21.24
CA ASP A 596 -12.01 -16.31 -21.14
C ASP A 596 -12.67 -14.95 -20.79
N ASP A 597 -12.01 -14.11 -19.99
CA ASP A 597 -12.49 -12.78 -19.61
C ASP A 597 -12.72 -11.87 -20.82
N LEU A 598 -11.98 -12.05 -21.92
CA LEU A 598 -12.14 -11.24 -23.14
C LEU A 598 -13.52 -11.40 -23.80
N ALA A 599 -14.13 -12.59 -23.66
CA ALA A 599 -15.45 -12.88 -24.19
C ALA A 599 -16.55 -12.66 -23.15
N ASP A 600 -16.25 -12.94 -21.87
CA ASP A 600 -17.25 -13.01 -20.82
C ASP A 600 -17.30 -11.77 -19.90
N VAL A 601 -16.34 -10.85 -19.98
CA VAL A 601 -16.42 -9.53 -19.33
C VAL A 601 -16.72 -8.50 -20.40
N GLY A 602 -18.01 -8.32 -20.68
CA GLY A 602 -18.51 -7.50 -21.79
C GLY A 602 -18.67 -6.02 -21.47
N PHE A 603 -18.68 -5.61 -20.20
CA PHE A 603 -18.89 -4.20 -19.83
C PHE A 603 -17.94 -3.24 -20.56
N LEU A 604 -16.67 -3.62 -20.72
CA LEU A 604 -15.67 -2.82 -21.42
C LEU A 604 -15.97 -2.71 -22.92
N THR A 605 -16.20 -3.85 -23.57
CA THR A 605 -16.43 -3.92 -25.03
C THR A 605 -17.76 -3.29 -25.44
N ASP A 606 -18.81 -3.48 -24.64
CA ASP A 606 -20.14 -2.90 -24.85
C ASP A 606 -20.10 -1.37 -24.78
N ASN A 607 -19.23 -0.80 -23.94
CA ASN A 607 -19.14 0.64 -23.69
C ASN A 607 -17.99 1.35 -24.44
N ALA A 608 -17.07 0.62 -25.05
CA ALA A 608 -15.90 1.17 -25.72
C ALA A 608 -16.25 2.24 -26.78
N PHE A 609 -17.31 1.99 -27.56
CA PHE A 609 -17.76 2.94 -28.58
C PHE A 609 -18.35 4.22 -27.98
N ARG A 610 -19.09 4.11 -26.87
CA ARG A 610 -19.74 5.24 -26.18
C ARG A 610 -18.68 6.20 -25.63
N PHE A 611 -17.70 5.67 -24.91
CA PHE A 611 -16.65 6.46 -24.28
C PHE A 611 -15.46 6.80 -25.18
N LYS A 612 -15.41 6.22 -26.39
CA LYS A 612 -14.19 6.22 -27.22
C LYS A 612 -12.98 5.69 -26.46
N ALA A 613 -13.21 4.68 -25.63
CA ALA A 613 -12.23 4.20 -24.65
C ALA A 613 -11.19 3.27 -25.28
N LEU A 614 -9.96 3.33 -24.78
CA LEU A 614 -8.96 2.27 -24.94
C LEU A 614 -9.30 1.15 -23.97
N LEU A 615 -9.41 -0.08 -24.45
CA LEU A 615 -9.61 -1.22 -23.55
C LEU A 615 -8.28 -1.89 -23.24
N ILE A 616 -8.05 -2.18 -21.97
CA ILE A 616 -6.87 -2.93 -21.51
C ILE A 616 -7.33 -4.06 -20.60
N TYR A 617 -6.90 -5.29 -20.88
CA TYR A 617 -7.08 -6.45 -20.01
C TYR A 617 -5.71 -6.86 -19.49
N ILE A 618 -5.48 -6.78 -18.18
CA ILE A 618 -4.17 -7.05 -17.58
C ILE A 618 -4.22 -8.37 -16.82
N GLU A 619 -3.42 -9.35 -17.25
CA GLU A 619 -3.40 -10.66 -16.63
C GLU A 619 -2.65 -10.65 -15.30
N HIS A 620 -3.27 -11.24 -14.27
CA HIS A 620 -2.71 -11.35 -12.94
C HIS A 620 -1.45 -12.22 -12.95
N ARG A 621 -0.41 -11.85 -12.19
CA ARG A 621 0.77 -12.70 -11.98
C ARG A 621 0.38 -14.08 -11.47
N TYR A 622 1.08 -15.15 -11.88
CA TYR A 622 0.77 -16.54 -11.53
C TYR A 622 -0.53 -17.11 -12.12
N TYR A 623 -1.18 -16.38 -13.04
CA TYR A 623 -2.27 -16.90 -13.85
C TYR A 623 -1.99 -16.75 -15.35
N GLY A 624 -2.48 -17.71 -16.13
CA GLY A 624 -2.36 -17.78 -17.58
C GLY A 624 -0.89 -17.78 -18.04
N LYS A 625 -0.53 -16.76 -18.83
CA LYS A 625 0.82 -16.62 -19.40
C LYS A 625 1.72 -15.66 -18.60
N SER A 626 1.18 -15.00 -17.58
CA SER A 626 1.91 -14.09 -16.69
C SER A 626 2.58 -14.84 -15.54
N ILE A 627 3.52 -15.73 -15.86
CA ILE A 627 4.12 -16.65 -14.88
C ILE A 627 5.58 -16.28 -14.59
N PRO A 628 5.93 -15.94 -13.34
CA PRO A 628 7.32 -15.78 -12.92
C PRO A 628 8.12 -17.08 -12.99
N PHE A 629 9.45 -17.01 -12.95
CA PHE A 629 10.35 -18.18 -12.96
C PHE A 629 10.24 -19.10 -14.20
N GLY A 630 9.60 -18.64 -15.27
CA GLY A 630 9.61 -19.28 -16.58
C GLY A 630 8.56 -20.39 -16.78
N SER A 631 8.14 -21.09 -15.73
CA SER A 631 7.06 -22.09 -15.80
C SER A 631 6.18 -22.09 -14.57
N ARG A 632 4.93 -22.54 -14.74
CA ARG A 632 3.96 -22.66 -13.64
C ARG A 632 4.42 -23.64 -12.57
N GLU A 633 5.01 -24.76 -12.99
CA GLU A 633 5.55 -25.77 -12.09
C GLU A 633 6.62 -25.17 -11.17
N GLU A 634 7.57 -24.39 -11.71
CA GLU A 634 8.62 -23.77 -10.90
C GLU A 634 8.05 -22.64 -10.02
N ALA A 635 7.17 -21.80 -10.58
CA ALA A 635 6.51 -20.72 -9.86
C ALA A 635 5.69 -21.24 -8.66
N LEU A 636 5.07 -22.42 -8.81
CA LEU A 636 4.26 -23.07 -7.78
C LEU A 636 4.98 -24.21 -7.04
N LYS A 637 6.29 -24.30 -7.14
CA LYS A 637 7.05 -25.41 -6.56
C LYS A 637 7.07 -25.39 -5.04
N ASN A 638 7.38 -24.26 -4.43
CA ASN A 638 7.52 -24.13 -2.97
C ASN A 638 7.15 -22.71 -2.52
N SER A 639 7.20 -22.46 -1.21
CA SER A 639 6.90 -21.16 -0.61
C SER A 639 7.87 -20.06 -1.04
N SER A 640 9.11 -20.39 -1.41
CA SER A 640 10.11 -19.40 -1.83
C SER A 640 9.81 -18.80 -3.21
N THR A 641 9.25 -19.58 -4.14
CA THR A 641 8.79 -19.09 -5.45
C THR A 641 7.34 -18.61 -5.41
N ARG A 642 6.46 -19.21 -4.60
CA ARG A 642 5.05 -18.78 -4.46
C ARG A 642 4.84 -17.51 -3.63
N GLY A 643 5.81 -17.12 -2.80
CA GLY A 643 5.70 -15.98 -1.89
C GLY A 643 5.27 -14.65 -2.56
N PHE A 644 5.64 -14.45 -3.83
CA PHE A 644 5.31 -13.24 -4.60
C PHE A 644 3.90 -13.26 -5.20
N PHE A 645 3.12 -14.32 -4.96
CA PHE A 645 1.76 -14.48 -5.42
C PHE A 645 0.79 -13.92 -4.38
N ASN A 646 0.56 -12.62 -4.44
CA ASN A 646 -0.31 -11.88 -3.54
C ASN A 646 -0.89 -10.62 -4.21
N SER A 647 -1.90 -10.04 -3.57
CA SER A 647 -2.66 -8.89 -4.02
C SER A 647 -1.82 -7.61 -4.10
N ALA A 648 -0.96 -7.34 -3.11
CA ALA A 648 -0.15 -6.12 -3.06
C ALA A 648 0.81 -6.04 -4.26
N GLN A 649 1.46 -7.17 -4.59
CA GLN A 649 2.31 -7.27 -5.77
C GLN A 649 1.51 -7.18 -7.08
N ALA A 650 0.30 -7.77 -7.13
CA ALA A 650 -0.55 -7.73 -8.31
C ALA A 650 -1.05 -6.31 -8.62
N ILE A 651 -1.46 -5.52 -7.62
CA ILE A 651 -1.86 -4.13 -7.87
C ILE A 651 -0.67 -3.23 -8.24
N ALA A 652 0.53 -3.49 -7.70
CA ALA A 652 1.75 -2.79 -8.12
C ALA A 652 2.11 -3.12 -9.58
N ASP A 653 1.90 -4.38 -10.01
CA ASP A 653 2.04 -4.77 -11.41
C ASP A 653 1.11 -3.99 -12.34
N TYR A 654 -0.17 -3.90 -11.97
CA TYR A 654 -1.16 -3.18 -12.75
C TYR A 654 -0.82 -1.70 -12.88
N ALA A 655 -0.30 -1.08 -11.82
CA ALA A 655 0.15 0.30 -11.86
C ALA A 655 1.31 0.47 -12.86
N ALA A 656 2.31 -0.42 -12.82
CA ALA A 656 3.44 -0.38 -13.74
C ALA A 656 3.01 -0.56 -15.20
N VAL A 657 2.09 -1.49 -15.49
CA VAL A 657 1.54 -1.70 -16.84
C VAL A 657 0.78 -0.46 -17.32
N LEU A 658 -0.13 0.08 -16.50
CA LEU A 658 -0.95 1.24 -16.88
C LEU A 658 -0.10 2.49 -17.11
N LEU A 659 0.87 2.77 -16.25
CA LEU A 659 1.79 3.89 -16.42
C LEU A 659 2.66 3.73 -17.67
N CYS A 660 3.13 2.50 -17.95
CA CYS A 660 3.86 2.18 -19.17
C CYS A 660 3.02 2.44 -20.42
N VAL A 661 1.76 1.97 -20.45
CA VAL A 661 0.85 2.19 -21.57
C VAL A 661 0.56 3.68 -21.76
N LYS A 662 0.26 4.43 -20.67
CA LYS A 662 0.06 5.88 -20.74
C LYS A 662 1.27 6.60 -21.33
N LYS A 663 2.49 6.20 -20.93
CA LYS A 663 3.73 6.76 -21.48
C LYS A 663 3.92 6.42 -22.96
N GLN A 664 3.79 5.16 -23.33
CA GLN A 664 4.01 4.68 -24.72
C GLN A 664 3.01 5.26 -25.72
N LEU A 665 1.78 5.52 -25.27
CA LEU A 665 0.70 6.05 -26.10
C LEU A 665 0.53 7.58 -25.99
N PHE A 666 1.44 8.28 -25.31
CA PHE A 666 1.35 9.72 -25.03
C PHE A 666 0.03 10.15 -24.36
N ALA A 667 -0.58 9.23 -23.61
CA ALA A 667 -1.90 9.37 -23.03
C ALA A 667 -1.85 9.85 -21.57
N LYS A 668 -0.94 10.79 -21.23
CA LYS A 668 -0.72 11.27 -19.85
C LYS A 668 -2.02 11.76 -19.21
N ASN A 669 -2.83 12.49 -19.96
CA ASN A 669 -4.09 13.07 -19.49
C ASN A 669 -5.29 12.13 -19.63
N SER A 670 -5.17 10.94 -20.22
CA SER A 670 -6.28 10.01 -20.31
C SER A 670 -6.67 9.49 -18.91
N PRO A 671 -7.95 9.65 -18.49
CA PRO A 671 -8.42 9.09 -17.23
C PRO A 671 -8.52 7.57 -17.35
N VAL A 672 -8.17 6.87 -16.28
CA VAL A 672 -8.25 5.41 -16.21
C VAL A 672 -9.40 5.00 -15.30
N ILE A 673 -10.32 4.17 -15.79
CA ILE A 673 -11.34 3.50 -14.98
C ILE A 673 -10.95 2.04 -14.88
N VAL A 674 -10.79 1.54 -13.65
CA VAL A 674 -10.48 0.12 -13.40
C VAL A 674 -11.75 -0.65 -13.11
N ILE A 675 -11.87 -1.85 -13.67
CA ILE A 675 -13.05 -2.70 -13.54
C ILE A 675 -12.59 -4.08 -13.10
N GLY A 676 -13.36 -4.71 -12.21
CA GLY A 676 -13.13 -6.10 -11.84
C GLY A 676 -14.35 -6.73 -11.19
N GLY A 677 -14.45 -8.06 -11.32
CA GLY A 677 -15.47 -8.88 -10.69
C GLY A 677 -14.88 -9.67 -9.53
N SER A 678 -15.57 -9.69 -8.41
CA SER A 678 -15.29 -10.51 -7.25
C SER A 678 -13.87 -10.33 -6.69
N TYR A 679 -12.92 -11.27 -6.77
CA TYR A 679 -11.53 -10.99 -6.37
C TYR A 679 -10.92 -9.87 -7.23
N GLY A 680 -11.20 -9.86 -8.54
CA GLY A 680 -10.85 -8.74 -9.43
C GLY A 680 -11.52 -7.43 -9.00
N GLY A 681 -12.75 -7.49 -8.47
CA GLY A 681 -13.46 -6.33 -7.92
C GLY A 681 -12.84 -5.82 -6.61
N MET A 682 -12.37 -6.73 -5.75
CA MET A 682 -11.56 -6.40 -4.57
C MET A 682 -10.29 -5.70 -5.02
N LEU A 683 -9.56 -6.27 -6.00
CA LEU A 683 -8.37 -5.64 -6.59
C LEU A 683 -8.68 -4.26 -7.19
N ALA A 684 -9.79 -4.07 -7.90
CA ALA A 684 -10.18 -2.78 -8.48
C ALA A 684 -10.44 -1.72 -7.41
N SER A 685 -11.20 -2.07 -6.36
CA SER A 685 -11.44 -1.16 -5.24
C SER A 685 -10.16 -0.84 -4.47
N TRP A 686 -9.33 -1.84 -4.17
CA TRP A 686 -8.05 -1.66 -3.49
C TRP A 686 -7.03 -0.91 -4.32
N PHE A 687 -7.00 -1.13 -5.65
CA PHE A 687 -6.19 -0.37 -6.58
C PHE A 687 -6.60 1.10 -6.55
N ARG A 688 -7.90 1.41 -6.52
CA ARG A 688 -8.37 2.79 -6.40
C ARG A 688 -7.98 3.45 -5.08
N LEU A 689 -7.96 2.70 -3.97
CA LEU A 689 -7.52 3.18 -2.66
C LEU A 689 -5.99 3.40 -2.60
N LYS A 690 -5.21 2.51 -3.21
CA LYS A 690 -3.74 2.53 -3.10
C LYS A 690 -3.04 3.29 -4.23
N TYR A 691 -3.62 3.37 -5.41
CA TYR A 691 -3.09 4.06 -6.59
C TYR A 691 -4.10 5.06 -7.15
N PRO A 692 -4.61 6.00 -6.31
CA PRO A 692 -5.60 6.98 -6.73
C PRO A 692 -5.06 7.91 -7.84
N HIS A 693 -3.74 8.08 -7.92
CA HIS A 693 -3.06 8.82 -8.98
C HIS A 693 -3.02 8.12 -10.34
N VAL A 694 -3.26 6.81 -10.37
CA VAL A 694 -3.29 6.02 -11.61
C VAL A 694 -4.71 5.82 -12.10
N ALA A 695 -5.65 5.49 -11.20
CA ALA A 695 -7.06 5.25 -11.53
C ALA A 695 -7.97 6.40 -11.05
N LEU A 696 -8.72 6.99 -11.98
CA LEU A 696 -9.73 8.00 -11.68
C LEU A 696 -10.90 7.41 -10.88
N GLY A 697 -11.34 6.20 -11.22
CA GLY A 697 -12.44 5.52 -10.55
C GLY A 697 -12.40 4.01 -10.73
N ALA A 698 -13.21 3.30 -9.95
CA ALA A 698 -13.33 1.85 -9.98
C ALA A 698 -14.78 1.36 -10.03
N LEU A 699 -15.04 0.34 -10.85
CA LEU A 699 -16.23 -0.50 -10.78
C LEU A 699 -15.84 -1.85 -10.14
N ALA A 700 -16.24 -2.04 -8.88
CA ALA A 700 -15.98 -3.22 -8.08
C ALA A 700 -17.26 -4.06 -8.00
N SER A 701 -17.44 -4.94 -8.98
CA SER A 701 -18.60 -5.84 -9.04
C SER A 701 -18.41 -7.04 -8.11
N SER A 702 -19.43 -7.40 -7.33
CA SER A 702 -19.48 -8.55 -6.41
C SER A 702 -18.26 -8.64 -5.47
N ALA A 703 -17.67 -7.52 -5.04
CA ALA A 703 -16.42 -7.49 -4.29
C ALA A 703 -16.61 -7.63 -2.77
N PRO A 704 -16.27 -8.78 -2.14
CA PRO A 704 -16.54 -9.01 -0.72
C PRO A 704 -15.45 -8.43 0.19
N ILE A 705 -15.19 -7.13 0.12
CA ILE A 705 -14.12 -6.47 0.89
C ILE A 705 -14.35 -6.47 2.42
N LEU A 706 -15.56 -6.81 2.87
CA LEU A 706 -15.94 -6.85 4.29
C LEU A 706 -15.86 -8.27 4.89
N TYR A 707 -15.49 -9.29 4.11
CA TYR A 707 -15.48 -10.69 4.57
C TYR A 707 -14.17 -11.11 5.27
N PHE A 708 -13.56 -10.19 6.03
CA PHE A 708 -12.30 -10.40 6.75
C PHE A 708 -12.49 -10.15 8.25
N ASP A 709 -11.61 -10.74 9.07
CA ASP A 709 -11.68 -10.68 10.53
C ASP A 709 -13.09 -11.02 11.04
N ASP A 710 -13.68 -10.21 11.90
CA ASP A 710 -15.03 -10.36 12.45
C ASP A 710 -16.01 -9.30 11.91
N ILE A 711 -15.70 -8.68 10.76
CA ILE A 711 -16.51 -7.61 10.17
C ILE A 711 -17.86 -8.15 9.66
N THR A 712 -17.84 -9.31 8.98
CA THR A 712 -19.04 -9.98 8.46
C THR A 712 -19.30 -11.28 9.24
N PRO A 713 -20.56 -11.60 9.59
CA PRO A 713 -20.89 -12.87 10.23
C PRO A 713 -20.39 -14.07 9.42
N GLN A 714 -19.81 -15.06 10.11
CA GLN A 714 -19.21 -16.23 9.46
C GLN A 714 -20.18 -16.94 8.50
N ASN A 715 -21.47 -16.99 8.86
CA ASN A 715 -22.52 -17.65 8.10
C ASN A 715 -23.19 -16.79 7.02
N GLY A 716 -22.72 -15.56 6.78
CA GLY A 716 -23.30 -14.66 5.79
C GLY A 716 -23.49 -15.32 4.42
N TYR A 717 -22.42 -15.90 3.86
CA TYR A 717 -22.42 -16.59 2.57
C TYR A 717 -23.51 -17.67 2.51
N TYR A 718 -23.48 -18.65 3.42
CA TYR A 718 -24.44 -19.77 3.42
C TYR A 718 -25.86 -19.37 3.81
N SER A 719 -26.04 -18.23 4.50
CA SER A 719 -27.35 -17.67 4.80
C SER A 719 -28.02 -17.16 3.53
N ILE A 720 -27.27 -16.49 2.65
CA ILE A 720 -27.77 -16.06 1.33
C ILE A 720 -28.06 -17.28 0.45
N VAL A 721 -27.16 -18.28 0.38
CA VAL A 721 -27.43 -19.53 -0.34
C VAL A 721 -28.74 -20.17 0.16
N THR A 722 -28.94 -20.25 1.48
CA THR A 722 -30.16 -20.81 2.07
C THR A 722 -31.41 -20.01 1.70
N LYS A 723 -31.30 -18.67 1.75
CA LYS A 723 -32.38 -17.75 1.39
C LYS A 723 -32.81 -17.96 -0.07
N ASP A 724 -31.87 -18.05 -0.99
CA ASP A 724 -32.12 -18.25 -2.42
C ASP A 724 -32.96 -19.50 -2.70
N TYR A 725 -32.62 -20.64 -2.10
CA TYR A 725 -33.39 -21.88 -2.25
C TYR A 725 -34.77 -21.77 -1.59
N ARG A 726 -34.85 -21.16 -0.41
CA ARG A 726 -36.12 -21.00 0.32
C ARG A 726 -37.10 -20.10 -0.42
N GLU A 727 -36.63 -19.01 -1.03
CA GLU A 727 -37.44 -18.09 -1.83
C GLU A 727 -38.03 -18.75 -3.09
N VAL A 728 -37.31 -19.72 -3.67
CA VAL A 728 -37.78 -20.49 -4.83
C VAL A 728 -38.78 -21.56 -4.42
N SER A 729 -38.45 -22.38 -3.41
CA SER A 729 -39.35 -23.42 -2.91
C SER A 729 -39.02 -23.83 -1.47
N GLU A 730 -39.99 -23.64 -0.57
CA GLU A 730 -39.93 -24.10 0.81
C GLU A 730 -39.79 -25.63 0.91
N ASN A 731 -40.37 -26.39 -0.04
CA ASN A 731 -40.26 -27.84 -0.08
C ASN A 731 -38.87 -28.30 -0.52
N CYS A 732 -38.32 -27.67 -1.57
CA CYS A 732 -36.96 -27.89 -2.03
C CYS A 732 -35.94 -27.64 -0.91
N TYR A 733 -36.03 -26.47 -0.25
CA TYR A 733 -35.22 -26.10 0.90
C TYR A 733 -35.28 -27.16 2.02
N LYS A 734 -36.49 -27.57 2.44
CA LYS A 734 -36.68 -28.58 3.49
C LYS A 734 -36.14 -29.96 3.08
N THR A 735 -36.28 -30.32 1.81
CA THR A 735 -35.80 -31.60 1.27
C THR A 735 -34.27 -31.64 1.28
N ILE A 736 -33.60 -30.57 0.85
CA ILE A 736 -32.14 -30.42 0.95
C ILE A 736 -31.71 -30.51 2.41
N GLN A 737 -32.34 -29.74 3.31
CA GLN A 737 -31.98 -29.74 4.73
C GLN A 737 -32.10 -31.13 5.38
N LYS A 738 -33.16 -31.89 5.07
CA LYS A 738 -33.35 -33.25 5.61
C LYS A 738 -32.40 -34.27 4.96
N SER A 739 -31.97 -34.04 3.72
CA SER A 739 -31.17 -35.00 2.96
C SER A 739 -29.83 -35.32 3.63
N TRP A 740 -29.22 -34.35 4.32
CA TRP A 740 -27.92 -34.54 4.96
C TRP A 740 -27.90 -35.68 5.99
N ALA A 741 -28.93 -35.73 6.85
CA ALA A 741 -29.08 -36.79 7.84
C ALA A 741 -29.47 -38.13 7.19
N GLU A 742 -30.24 -38.10 6.09
CA GLU A 742 -30.60 -39.31 5.37
C GLU A 742 -29.39 -39.92 4.64
N ILE A 743 -28.47 -39.10 4.11
CA ILE A 743 -27.21 -39.56 3.53
C ILE A 743 -26.39 -40.31 4.59
N ASP A 744 -26.19 -39.73 5.77
CA ASP A 744 -25.43 -40.36 6.86
C ASP A 744 -26.10 -41.66 7.33
N LYS A 745 -27.43 -41.66 7.46
CA LYS A 745 -28.23 -42.83 7.85
C LYS A 745 -28.15 -43.98 6.83
N VAL A 746 -28.10 -43.68 5.53
CA VAL A 746 -27.92 -44.72 4.50
C VAL A 746 -26.47 -45.19 4.48
N ALA A 747 -25.51 -44.27 4.57
CA ALA A 747 -24.09 -44.61 4.59
C ALA A 747 -23.69 -45.50 5.77
N SER A 748 -24.33 -45.36 6.93
CA SER A 748 -24.06 -46.16 8.13
C SER A 748 -24.57 -47.62 8.07
N LYS A 749 -25.35 -47.98 7.04
CA LYS A 749 -25.84 -49.36 6.85
C LYS A 749 -24.79 -50.22 6.14
N SER A 750 -24.93 -51.55 6.27
CA SER A 750 -24.13 -52.49 5.47
C SER A 750 -24.37 -52.25 3.98
N ASN A 751 -23.29 -52.12 3.19
CA ASN A 751 -23.30 -51.72 1.79
C ASN A 751 -23.96 -50.34 1.50
N GLY A 752 -24.05 -49.49 2.52
CA GLY A 752 -24.65 -48.15 2.45
C GLY A 752 -23.98 -47.24 1.43
N LEU A 753 -22.64 -47.13 1.48
CA LEU A 753 -21.86 -46.34 0.52
C LEU A 753 -22.03 -46.86 -0.91
N THR A 754 -21.98 -48.18 -1.13
CA THR A 754 -22.24 -48.79 -2.45
C THR A 754 -23.66 -48.49 -2.95
N THR A 755 -24.65 -48.43 -2.04
CA THR A 755 -26.02 -48.05 -2.37
C THR A 755 -26.08 -46.59 -2.82
N LEU A 756 -25.41 -45.69 -2.10
CA LEU A 756 -25.31 -44.27 -2.47
C LEU A 756 -24.58 -44.08 -3.81
N THR A 757 -23.44 -44.76 -4.03
CA THR A 757 -22.68 -44.77 -5.29
C THR A 757 -23.58 -45.12 -6.48
N LYS A 758 -24.35 -46.21 -6.38
CA LYS A 758 -25.28 -46.64 -7.45
C LYS A 758 -26.42 -45.65 -7.65
N ARG A 759 -26.96 -45.13 -6.54
CA ARG A 759 -28.13 -44.24 -6.55
C ARG A 759 -27.81 -42.88 -7.17
N PHE A 760 -26.69 -42.28 -6.78
CA PHE A 760 -26.22 -41.01 -7.30
C PHE A 760 -25.40 -41.17 -8.58
N LYS A 761 -25.17 -42.40 -9.04
CA LYS A 761 -24.34 -42.73 -10.20
C LYS A 761 -22.98 -42.03 -10.13
N THR A 762 -22.29 -42.14 -9.00
CA THR A 762 -20.98 -41.50 -8.87
C THR A 762 -19.95 -42.20 -9.75
N CYS A 763 -18.98 -41.45 -10.32
CA CYS A 763 -17.97 -42.04 -11.20
C CYS A 763 -17.03 -42.98 -10.45
N ASP A 764 -16.67 -42.60 -9.22
CA ASP A 764 -15.90 -43.42 -8.30
C ASP A 764 -16.76 -43.93 -7.14
N HIS A 765 -16.28 -44.97 -6.48
CA HIS A 765 -16.89 -45.49 -5.26
C HIS A 765 -16.69 -44.49 -4.10
N LEU A 766 -17.76 -44.19 -3.37
CA LEU A 766 -17.71 -43.31 -2.20
C LEU A 766 -16.97 -43.98 -1.05
N ASN A 767 -15.90 -43.35 -0.57
CA ASN A 767 -15.13 -43.81 0.59
C ASN A 767 -15.80 -43.43 1.91
N SER A 768 -16.59 -42.34 1.91
CA SER A 768 -17.32 -41.87 3.08
C SER A 768 -18.60 -41.12 2.70
N SER A 769 -19.51 -40.90 3.67
CA SER A 769 -20.66 -40.02 3.43
C SER A 769 -20.24 -38.57 3.16
N TYR A 770 -19.06 -38.17 3.62
CA TYR A 770 -18.51 -36.84 3.40
C TYR A 770 -18.30 -36.56 1.91
N ASP A 771 -17.82 -37.52 1.12
CA ASP A 771 -17.53 -37.34 -0.30
C ASP A 771 -18.76 -36.85 -1.09
N LEU A 772 -19.92 -37.45 -0.84
CA LEU A 772 -21.19 -37.04 -1.47
C LEU A 772 -21.71 -35.74 -0.87
N LYS A 773 -21.55 -35.53 0.44
CA LYS A 773 -22.04 -34.33 1.12
C LYS A 773 -21.26 -33.09 0.68
N ASP A 774 -19.93 -33.18 0.60
CA ASP A 774 -19.03 -32.13 0.11
C ASP A 774 -19.36 -31.75 -1.33
N TYR A 775 -19.56 -32.74 -2.22
CA TYR A 775 -19.98 -32.50 -3.59
C TYR A 775 -21.31 -31.72 -3.70
N LEU A 776 -22.34 -32.15 -2.97
CA LEU A 776 -23.64 -31.50 -2.98
C LEU A 776 -23.59 -30.11 -2.33
N ASP A 777 -22.75 -29.92 -1.31
CA ASP A 777 -22.53 -28.63 -0.65
C ASP A 777 -22.03 -27.58 -1.65
N TYR A 778 -20.94 -27.91 -2.37
CA TYR A 778 -20.40 -27.06 -3.43
C TYR A 778 -21.40 -26.84 -4.56
N LEU A 779 -22.11 -27.89 -4.98
CA LEU A 779 -23.10 -27.78 -6.03
C LEU A 779 -24.17 -26.74 -5.69
N TYR A 780 -24.75 -26.81 -4.48
CA TYR A 780 -25.80 -25.89 -4.09
C TYR A 780 -25.29 -24.45 -3.93
N ALA A 781 -24.08 -24.27 -3.40
CA ALA A 781 -23.44 -22.96 -3.31
C ALA A 781 -23.16 -22.37 -4.71
N ASP A 782 -22.57 -23.15 -5.64
CA ASP A 782 -22.29 -22.73 -7.03
C ASP A 782 -23.58 -22.36 -7.78
N VAL A 783 -24.64 -23.15 -7.63
CA VAL A 783 -25.96 -22.88 -8.22
C VAL A 783 -26.55 -21.56 -7.73
N ALA A 784 -26.42 -21.25 -6.43
CA ALA A 784 -26.90 -20.00 -5.88
C ALA A 784 -26.05 -18.80 -6.33
N GLN A 785 -24.71 -18.93 -6.30
CA GLN A 785 -23.78 -17.88 -6.71
C GLN A 785 -24.05 -17.40 -8.14
N TYR A 786 -24.29 -18.31 -9.08
CA TYR A 786 -24.58 -17.99 -10.48
C TYR A 786 -26.07 -18.08 -10.81
N ASN A 787 -26.97 -17.71 -9.89
CA ASN A 787 -28.42 -17.78 -10.07
C ASN A 787 -28.99 -16.67 -11.00
N HIS A 788 -28.46 -16.56 -12.22
CA HIS A 788 -28.75 -15.47 -13.16
C HIS A 788 -29.89 -15.78 -14.16
N PRO A 789 -30.56 -14.75 -14.71
CA PRO A 789 -31.50 -14.89 -15.82
C PRO A 789 -30.83 -15.38 -17.12
N PRO A 790 -31.62 -15.91 -18.08
CA PRO A 790 -33.05 -16.21 -17.96
C PRO A 790 -33.32 -17.57 -17.29
N THR A 791 -32.28 -18.38 -17.08
CA THR A 791 -32.41 -19.78 -16.67
C THR A 791 -32.69 -19.96 -15.18
N TYR A 792 -32.14 -19.09 -14.32
CA TYR A 792 -32.23 -19.17 -12.85
C TYR A 792 -31.92 -20.58 -12.30
N PRO A 793 -30.64 -21.00 -12.27
CA PRO A 793 -30.20 -22.32 -11.81
C PRO A 793 -30.86 -22.89 -10.54
N VAL A 794 -31.11 -22.08 -9.51
CA VAL A 794 -31.79 -22.55 -8.27
C VAL A 794 -33.20 -23.05 -8.59
N THR A 795 -33.91 -22.37 -9.50
CA THR A 795 -35.24 -22.77 -9.98
C THR A 795 -35.19 -24.11 -10.70
N VAL A 796 -34.15 -24.36 -11.49
CA VAL A 796 -33.95 -25.64 -12.20
C VAL A 796 -33.76 -26.80 -11.21
N VAL A 797 -32.88 -26.61 -10.22
CA VAL A 797 -32.65 -27.62 -9.17
C VAL A 797 -33.93 -27.90 -8.38
N CYS A 798 -34.62 -26.85 -7.91
CA CYS A 798 -35.83 -27.03 -7.12
C CYS A 798 -37.00 -27.62 -7.92
N SER A 799 -37.15 -27.26 -9.19
CA SER A 799 -38.15 -27.88 -10.07
C SER A 799 -37.89 -29.38 -10.24
N GLY A 800 -36.62 -29.79 -10.30
CA GLY A 800 -36.24 -31.21 -10.32
C GLY A 800 -36.54 -31.94 -9.01
N ILE A 801 -36.32 -31.30 -7.86
CA ILE A 801 -36.62 -31.86 -6.53
C ILE A 801 -38.13 -32.00 -6.31
N ASP A 802 -38.89 -30.96 -6.66
CA ASP A 802 -40.34 -30.89 -6.41
C ASP A 802 -41.16 -31.64 -7.47
N GLY A 803 -40.63 -31.79 -8.69
CA GLY A 803 -41.33 -32.37 -9.84
C GLY A 803 -41.32 -33.90 -9.93
N VAL A 804 -40.84 -34.62 -8.91
CA VAL A 804 -40.83 -36.10 -8.89
C VAL A 804 -42.20 -36.69 -8.52
N THR A 805 -42.45 -37.94 -8.90
CA THR A 805 -43.70 -38.66 -8.59
C THR A 805 -43.92 -38.83 -7.08
N GLU A 806 -45.17 -38.73 -6.65
CA GLU A 806 -45.61 -38.98 -5.27
C GLU A 806 -45.11 -40.36 -4.78
N GLY A 807 -44.44 -40.39 -3.63
CA GLY A 807 -43.81 -41.59 -3.08
C GLY A 807 -42.29 -41.73 -3.34
N THR A 808 -41.67 -40.82 -4.09
CA THR A 808 -40.21 -40.74 -4.20
C THR A 808 -39.60 -40.32 -2.86
N ASP A 809 -38.65 -41.10 -2.34
CA ASP A 809 -37.93 -40.80 -1.10
C ASP A 809 -36.90 -39.67 -1.29
N ILE A 810 -36.50 -39.03 -0.18
CA ILE A 810 -35.67 -37.81 -0.14
C ILE A 810 -34.45 -37.89 -1.05
N LEU A 811 -33.67 -38.97 -0.98
CA LEU A 811 -32.46 -39.13 -1.80
C LEU A 811 -32.76 -39.25 -3.31
N GLY A 812 -33.95 -39.70 -3.69
CA GLY A 812 -34.43 -39.73 -5.07
C GLY A 812 -34.77 -38.33 -5.57
N GLN A 813 -35.39 -37.51 -4.72
CA GLN A 813 -35.68 -36.11 -5.03
C GLN A 813 -34.38 -35.31 -5.21
N ILE A 814 -33.41 -35.49 -4.32
CA ILE A 814 -32.09 -34.86 -4.44
C ILE A 814 -31.39 -35.25 -5.74
N PHE A 815 -31.41 -36.55 -6.09
CA PHE A 815 -30.84 -37.01 -7.36
C PHE A 815 -31.56 -36.41 -8.58
N ALA A 816 -32.89 -36.24 -8.52
CA ALA A 816 -33.64 -35.59 -9.58
C ALA A 816 -33.26 -34.12 -9.76
N GLY A 817 -33.05 -33.37 -8.66
CA GLY A 817 -32.50 -32.01 -8.69
C GLY A 817 -31.11 -31.93 -9.31
N LEU A 818 -30.22 -32.85 -8.94
CA LEU A 818 -28.88 -32.97 -9.54
C LEU A 818 -28.97 -33.20 -11.06
N VAL A 819 -29.79 -34.15 -11.50
CA VAL A 819 -29.98 -34.49 -12.92
C VAL A 819 -30.61 -33.31 -13.68
N ALA A 820 -31.56 -32.59 -13.08
CA ALA A 820 -32.20 -31.44 -13.71
C ALA A 820 -31.18 -30.35 -14.04
N TYR A 821 -30.20 -30.11 -13.16
CA TYR A 821 -29.19 -29.07 -13.34
C TYR A 821 -27.96 -29.51 -14.15
N LYS A 822 -27.39 -30.69 -13.86
CA LYS A 822 -26.17 -31.19 -14.52
C LYS A 822 -26.44 -31.98 -15.80
N GLY A 823 -27.72 -32.20 -16.13
CA GLY A 823 -28.14 -33.06 -17.22
C GLY A 823 -27.92 -34.55 -16.91
N LYS A 824 -28.52 -35.43 -17.73
CA LYS A 824 -28.38 -36.88 -17.57
C LYS A 824 -27.00 -37.35 -18.03
N ARG A 825 -26.14 -37.75 -17.10
CA ARG A 825 -24.79 -38.27 -17.36
C ARG A 825 -24.69 -39.79 -17.11
N SER A 826 -23.64 -40.41 -17.65
CA SER A 826 -23.29 -41.81 -17.35
C SER A 826 -22.90 -41.98 -15.88
N CYS A 827 -22.13 -41.02 -15.35
CA CYS A 827 -21.82 -40.86 -13.94
C CYS A 827 -21.59 -39.39 -13.56
N TYR A 828 -21.56 -39.08 -12.26
CA TYR A 828 -21.24 -37.75 -11.70
C TYR A 828 -19.96 -37.83 -10.87
N ASP A 829 -19.03 -36.95 -11.17
CA ASP A 829 -17.75 -36.88 -10.47
C ASP A 829 -17.90 -36.08 -9.18
N THR A 830 -17.78 -36.75 -8.03
CA THR A 830 -17.88 -36.08 -6.72
C THR A 830 -16.65 -35.24 -6.38
N ASN A 831 -15.55 -35.41 -7.10
CA ASN A 831 -14.33 -34.60 -6.95
C ASN A 831 -14.24 -33.44 -7.95
N GLU A 832 -15.30 -33.18 -8.73
CA GLU A 832 -15.39 -32.13 -9.75
C GLU A 832 -14.86 -30.76 -9.25
N PHE A 833 -15.22 -30.39 -8.02
CA PHE A 833 -14.85 -29.11 -7.43
C PHE A 833 -13.43 -29.10 -6.80
N ASN A 834 -12.80 -30.27 -6.68
CA ASN A 834 -11.51 -30.44 -6.00
C ASN A 834 -10.34 -30.75 -6.94
N HIS A 835 -10.60 -31.01 -8.22
CA HIS A 835 -9.56 -31.25 -9.23
C HIS A 835 -8.50 -30.16 -9.26
N PRO A 836 -7.22 -30.52 -9.38
CA PRO A 836 -6.15 -29.55 -9.54
C PRO A 836 -6.31 -28.84 -10.88
N THR A 837 -6.60 -27.55 -10.81
CA THR A 837 -6.59 -26.64 -11.96
C THR A 837 -5.69 -25.49 -11.60
N GLU A 838 -5.21 -24.76 -12.61
CA GLU A 838 -4.43 -23.56 -12.40
C GLU A 838 -5.14 -22.58 -11.43
N THR A 839 -6.41 -22.30 -11.67
CA THR A 839 -7.22 -21.47 -10.76
C THR A 839 -7.27 -22.02 -9.34
N ASN A 840 -7.57 -23.32 -9.16
CA ASN A 840 -7.75 -23.89 -7.83
C ASN A 840 -6.45 -23.91 -7.02
N GLU A 841 -5.31 -24.21 -7.66
CA GLU A 841 -4.02 -24.22 -6.99
C GLU A 841 -3.59 -22.82 -6.56
N GLY A 842 -3.81 -21.82 -7.42
CA GLY A 842 -3.49 -20.43 -7.10
C GLY A 842 -4.40 -19.85 -6.01
N TRP A 843 -5.71 -20.06 -6.12
CA TRP A 843 -6.68 -19.57 -5.14
C TRP A 843 -6.47 -20.20 -3.74
N ARG A 844 -6.16 -21.50 -3.68
CA ARG A 844 -5.84 -22.17 -2.42
C ARG A 844 -4.59 -21.58 -1.76
N TRP A 845 -3.57 -21.20 -2.54
CA TRP A 845 -2.42 -20.48 -2.00
C TRP A 845 -2.82 -19.10 -1.46
N GLN A 846 -3.51 -18.27 -2.24
CA GLN A 846 -3.91 -16.91 -1.83
C GLN A 846 -4.78 -16.92 -0.57
N THR A 847 -5.70 -17.89 -0.47
CA THR A 847 -6.50 -18.17 0.73
C THR A 847 -5.62 -18.48 1.94
N CYS A 848 -4.62 -19.35 1.76
CA CYS A 848 -3.72 -19.75 2.83
C CYS A 848 -2.69 -18.70 3.22
N SER A 849 -2.35 -17.75 2.34
CA SER A 849 -1.42 -16.67 2.66
C SER A 849 -2.12 -15.48 3.30
N GLU A 850 -3.12 -14.90 2.61
CA GLU A 850 -3.67 -13.59 2.97
C GLU A 850 -5.18 -13.41 2.82
N MET A 851 -5.84 -14.15 1.92
CA MET A 851 -7.28 -14.06 1.70
C MET A 851 -8.05 -14.90 2.74
N VAL A 852 -7.78 -14.68 4.02
CA VAL A 852 -8.37 -15.47 5.11
C VAL A 852 -9.79 -14.98 5.40
N MET A 853 -10.76 -15.51 4.66
CA MET A 853 -12.18 -15.22 4.86
C MET A 853 -12.80 -16.24 5.83
N PRO A 854 -13.31 -15.84 7.00
CA PRO A 854 -13.81 -16.77 8.01
C PRO A 854 -15.24 -17.25 7.71
N ILE A 855 -15.45 -17.80 6.51
CA ILE A 855 -16.72 -18.38 6.09
C ILE A 855 -16.94 -19.68 6.87
N GLY A 856 -18.07 -19.78 7.57
CA GLY A 856 -18.45 -20.93 8.37
C GLY A 856 -19.95 -20.99 8.59
N ARG A 857 -20.45 -22.02 9.27
CA ARG A 857 -21.89 -22.17 9.56
C ARG A 857 -22.13 -22.89 10.88
N GLY A 858 -23.07 -22.38 11.66
CA GLY A 858 -23.46 -22.86 12.98
C GLY A 858 -24.53 -23.96 12.94
N SER A 859 -25.13 -24.23 14.10
CA SER A 859 -26.22 -25.20 14.22
C SER A 859 -27.56 -24.53 13.91
N ASN A 860 -28.35 -25.11 13.00
CA ASN A 860 -29.69 -24.65 12.61
C ASN A 860 -29.77 -23.22 12.03
N ASP A 861 -28.66 -22.65 11.55
CA ASP A 861 -28.64 -21.31 10.97
C ASP A 861 -28.87 -21.31 9.44
N THR A 862 -28.58 -22.43 8.77
CA THR A 862 -28.64 -22.57 7.31
C THR A 862 -29.29 -23.91 6.91
N MET A 863 -29.50 -24.14 5.60
CA MET A 863 -29.94 -25.46 5.11
C MET A 863 -28.86 -26.54 5.13
N PHE A 864 -27.63 -26.18 5.53
CA PHE A 864 -26.45 -27.04 5.51
C PHE A 864 -26.09 -27.55 6.93
N PRO A 865 -25.35 -28.67 7.04
CA PRO A 865 -24.86 -29.15 8.34
C PRO A 865 -23.84 -28.17 8.97
N PRO A 866 -23.75 -28.09 10.32
CA PRO A 866 -22.81 -27.21 11.00
C PRO A 866 -21.35 -27.48 10.61
N ALA A 867 -20.64 -26.41 10.24
CA ALA A 867 -19.23 -26.40 9.91
C ALA A 867 -18.64 -25.02 10.26
N PRO A 868 -18.46 -24.71 11.57
CA PRO A 868 -17.97 -23.42 11.99
C PRO A 868 -16.52 -23.18 11.53
N PHE A 869 -16.18 -21.94 11.20
CA PHE A 869 -14.81 -21.60 10.84
C PHE A 869 -13.92 -21.68 12.08
N ASN A 870 -12.77 -22.35 11.96
CA ASN A 870 -11.80 -22.47 13.03
C ASN A 870 -10.42 -22.04 12.55
N LEU A 871 -9.99 -20.85 12.96
CA LEU A 871 -8.72 -20.26 12.55
C LEU A 871 -7.52 -21.18 12.86
N ASN A 872 -7.49 -21.83 14.04
CA ASN A 872 -6.39 -22.72 14.41
C ASN A 872 -6.30 -23.95 13.48
N SER A 873 -7.44 -24.54 13.12
CA SER A 873 -7.49 -25.66 12.18
C SER A 873 -7.09 -25.22 10.77
N PHE A 874 -7.55 -24.05 10.35
CA PHE A 874 -7.20 -23.43 9.07
C PHE A 874 -5.68 -23.20 8.97
N MET A 875 -5.08 -22.59 10.00
CA MET A 875 -3.63 -22.35 10.06
C MET A 875 -2.83 -23.66 10.02
N LYS A 876 -3.26 -24.70 10.74
CA LYS A 876 -2.62 -26.03 10.68
C LYS A 876 -2.69 -26.64 9.28
N ASN A 877 -3.84 -26.50 8.59
CA ASN A 877 -4.00 -26.99 7.23
C ASN A 877 -3.06 -26.26 6.25
N CYS A 878 -3.02 -24.93 6.29
CA CYS A 878 -2.12 -24.14 5.43
C CYS A 878 -0.64 -24.45 5.70
N LYS A 879 -0.25 -24.63 6.97
CA LYS A 879 1.10 -25.08 7.33
C LYS A 879 1.42 -26.46 6.75
N SER A 880 0.45 -27.39 6.76
CA SER A 880 0.63 -28.73 6.18
C SER A 880 0.73 -28.70 4.66
N LEU A 881 -0.06 -27.87 3.98
CA LEU A 881 -0.12 -27.82 2.52
C LEU A 881 1.04 -27.03 1.91
N TYR A 882 1.44 -25.94 2.56
CA TYR A 882 2.34 -24.95 1.96
C TYR A 882 3.54 -24.59 2.84
N GLY A 883 3.64 -25.11 4.06
CA GLY A 883 4.73 -24.80 4.98
C GLY A 883 4.68 -23.40 5.59
N ILE A 884 3.61 -22.64 5.35
CA ILE A 884 3.46 -21.25 5.81
C ILE A 884 2.33 -21.08 6.83
N MET A 885 2.42 -20.01 7.61
CA MET A 885 1.34 -19.57 8.50
C MET A 885 0.53 -18.46 7.81
N PRO A 886 -0.80 -18.55 7.76
CA PRO A 886 -1.63 -17.46 7.23
C PRO A 886 -1.42 -16.15 8.01
N ARG A 887 -1.56 -15.00 7.33
CA ARG A 887 -1.58 -13.66 7.95
C ARG A 887 -3.02 -13.08 7.93
N PRO A 888 -3.91 -13.50 8.85
CA PRO A 888 -5.35 -13.20 8.77
C PRO A 888 -5.68 -11.70 8.80
N HIS A 889 -4.86 -10.90 9.47
CA HIS A 889 -5.10 -9.46 9.66
C HIS A 889 -4.38 -8.59 8.62
N TRP A 890 -3.66 -9.17 7.66
CA TRP A 890 -2.86 -8.39 6.73
C TRP A 890 -3.73 -7.56 5.78
N ILE A 891 -4.81 -8.15 5.25
CA ILE A 891 -5.76 -7.44 4.38
C ILE A 891 -6.39 -6.24 5.10
N THR A 892 -6.81 -6.41 6.35
CA THR A 892 -7.42 -5.32 7.14
C THR A 892 -6.41 -4.28 7.60
N THR A 893 -5.14 -4.67 7.79
CA THR A 893 -4.03 -3.75 8.05
C THR A 893 -3.70 -2.92 6.81
N PHE A 894 -3.58 -3.57 5.65
CA PHE A 894 -3.12 -2.93 4.43
C PHE A 894 -4.23 -2.15 3.73
N TYR A 895 -5.40 -2.73 3.47
CA TYR A 895 -6.47 -2.09 2.70
C TYR A 895 -7.57 -1.43 3.55
N GLY A 896 -7.56 -1.68 4.85
CA GLY A 896 -8.61 -1.25 5.78
C GLY A 896 -9.53 -2.41 6.18
N GLY A 897 -10.05 -2.34 7.41
CA GLY A 897 -10.91 -3.34 8.01
C GLY A 897 -12.02 -2.67 8.80
N HIS A 898 -12.10 -2.90 10.11
CA HIS A 898 -13.09 -2.28 11.00
C HIS A 898 -13.24 -0.77 10.79
N GLY A 899 -14.48 -0.29 10.88
CA GLY A 899 -14.80 1.11 10.56
C GLY A 899 -14.78 1.40 9.06
N THR A 900 -14.98 0.38 8.20
CA THR A 900 -14.91 0.52 6.75
C THR A 900 -15.75 1.68 6.21
N LYS A 901 -17.00 1.77 6.65
CA LYS A 901 -17.91 2.85 6.28
C LYS A 901 -17.31 4.22 6.56
N LEU A 902 -16.78 4.43 7.76
CA LEU A 902 -16.25 5.73 8.18
C LEU A 902 -15.00 6.12 7.39
N PHE A 903 -14.05 5.19 7.17
CA PHE A 903 -12.84 5.53 6.43
C PHE A 903 -13.11 5.70 4.93
N LEU A 904 -13.96 4.86 4.34
CA LEU A 904 -14.35 5.00 2.93
C LEU A 904 -15.07 6.35 2.71
N GLN A 905 -15.96 6.75 3.62
CA GLN A 905 -16.64 8.04 3.55
C GLN A 905 -15.68 9.22 3.57
N ARG A 906 -14.62 9.13 4.38
CA ARG A 906 -13.66 10.23 4.55
C ARG A 906 -12.63 10.31 3.43
N PHE A 907 -12.25 9.18 2.83
CA PHE A 907 -11.01 9.10 2.02
C PHE A 907 -11.15 8.40 0.68
N ALA A 908 -12.10 7.48 0.55
CA ALA A 908 -12.35 6.86 -0.74
C ALA A 908 -13.15 7.81 -1.63
N SER A 909 -12.92 7.71 -2.93
CA SER A 909 -13.65 8.47 -3.93
C SER A 909 -13.73 7.67 -5.22
N ASN A 910 -14.80 7.92 -5.97
CA ASN A 910 -15.07 7.33 -7.29
C ASN A 910 -14.98 5.79 -7.28
N ILE A 911 -15.77 5.15 -6.42
CA ILE A 911 -15.91 3.69 -6.40
C ILE A 911 -17.39 3.34 -6.50
N ILE A 912 -17.75 2.50 -7.47
CA ILE A 912 -19.04 1.82 -7.52
C ILE A 912 -18.83 0.43 -6.96
N PHE A 913 -19.52 0.11 -5.87
CA PHE A 913 -19.67 -1.27 -5.39
C PHE A 913 -20.97 -1.83 -5.97
N SER A 914 -20.85 -2.69 -6.98
CA SER A 914 -22.02 -3.30 -7.64
C SER A 914 -22.29 -4.68 -7.05
N ASN A 915 -23.52 -4.99 -6.60
CA ASN A 915 -23.83 -6.25 -5.93
C ASN A 915 -25.19 -6.84 -6.35
N GLY A 916 -25.22 -8.13 -6.67
CA GLY A 916 -26.46 -8.88 -6.75
C GLY A 916 -26.86 -9.45 -5.39
N LEU A 917 -28.08 -9.22 -4.88
CA LEU A 917 -28.48 -9.71 -3.55
C LEU A 917 -28.74 -11.23 -3.49
N ARG A 918 -28.70 -11.94 -4.63
CA ARG A 918 -28.65 -13.41 -4.71
C ARG A 918 -27.23 -13.96 -4.73
N ASP A 919 -26.24 -13.10 -4.95
CA ASP A 919 -24.84 -13.48 -4.80
C ASP A 919 -24.53 -13.73 -3.31
N PRO A 920 -24.11 -14.93 -2.91
CA PRO A 920 -23.70 -15.19 -1.54
C PRO A 920 -22.59 -14.28 -1.03
N TYR A 921 -21.71 -13.79 -1.91
CA TYR A 921 -20.65 -12.85 -1.52
C TYR A 921 -21.16 -11.43 -1.22
N SER A 922 -22.40 -11.10 -1.61
CA SER A 922 -23.01 -9.81 -1.26
C SER A 922 -23.10 -9.58 0.25
N SER A 923 -23.08 -10.64 1.08
CA SER A 923 -23.05 -10.50 2.53
C SER A 923 -21.76 -9.86 3.06
N GLY A 924 -20.67 -9.95 2.29
CA GLY A 924 -19.40 -9.26 2.58
C GLY A 924 -19.14 -8.07 1.65
N GLY A 925 -20.12 -7.67 0.83
CA GLY A 925 -20.02 -6.53 -0.08
C GLY A 925 -20.53 -5.24 0.54
N VAL A 926 -20.21 -4.10 -0.09
CA VAL A 926 -20.77 -2.80 0.28
C VAL A 926 -22.12 -2.61 -0.43
N VAL A 927 -23.21 -2.61 0.33
CA VAL A 927 -24.59 -2.57 -0.19
C VAL A 927 -25.35 -1.28 0.19
N GLU A 928 -24.64 -0.25 0.61
CA GLU A 928 -25.18 1.08 0.90
C GLU A 928 -24.26 2.17 0.34
N ASN A 929 -24.83 3.31 -0.04
CA ASN A 929 -24.04 4.47 -0.43
C ASN A 929 -23.25 4.97 0.78
N ILE A 930 -21.95 5.19 0.58
CA ILE A 930 -21.02 5.63 1.62
C ILE A 930 -20.76 7.13 1.51
N SER A 931 -20.68 7.66 0.29
CA SER A 931 -20.57 9.09 -0.01
C SER A 931 -21.16 9.39 -1.39
N GLU A 932 -21.13 10.66 -1.82
CA GLU A 932 -21.58 11.06 -3.17
C GLU A 932 -20.81 10.38 -4.30
N SER A 933 -19.56 9.96 -4.06
CA SER A 933 -18.69 9.31 -5.06
C SER A 933 -18.32 7.87 -4.74
N VAL A 934 -18.69 7.37 -3.56
CA VAL A 934 -18.54 5.97 -3.15
C VAL A 934 -19.94 5.40 -2.98
N VAL A 935 -20.44 4.80 -4.04
CA VAL A 935 -21.84 4.42 -4.18
C VAL A 935 -21.98 2.91 -4.26
N ALA A 936 -23.08 2.40 -3.72
CA ALA A 936 -23.47 1.01 -3.86
C ALA A 936 -24.64 0.92 -4.85
N ILE A 937 -24.48 0.11 -5.88
CA ILE A 937 -25.55 -0.24 -6.81
C ILE A 937 -25.87 -1.70 -6.57
N PHE A 938 -27.11 -2.02 -6.21
CA PHE A 938 -27.48 -3.41 -5.97
C PHE A 938 -28.84 -3.78 -6.52
N THR A 939 -29.00 -5.06 -6.86
CA THR A 939 -30.23 -5.57 -7.43
C THR A 939 -30.72 -6.82 -6.70
N VAL A 940 -32.02 -6.86 -6.38
CA VAL A 940 -32.64 -7.94 -5.61
C VAL A 940 -32.50 -9.30 -6.30
N ARG A 941 -32.54 -9.33 -7.63
CA ARG A 941 -32.45 -10.55 -8.45
C ARG A 941 -31.10 -10.73 -9.15
N GLY A 942 -30.14 -9.82 -8.90
CA GLY A 942 -28.80 -9.94 -9.43
C GLY A 942 -28.05 -11.08 -8.77
N SER A 943 -27.23 -11.79 -9.54
CA SER A 943 -26.31 -12.81 -9.07
C SER A 943 -24.86 -12.31 -9.17
N HIS A 944 -23.91 -13.20 -8.91
CA HIS A 944 -22.49 -12.88 -8.93
C HIS A 944 -22.03 -12.30 -10.27
N CYS A 945 -21.36 -11.13 -10.22
CA CYS A 945 -20.74 -10.41 -11.34
C CYS A 945 -21.63 -10.11 -12.55
N LEU A 946 -22.96 -10.17 -12.42
CA LEU A 946 -23.87 -10.16 -13.57
C LEU A 946 -23.86 -8.83 -14.36
N ASP A 947 -23.63 -7.72 -13.67
CA ASP A 947 -23.52 -6.37 -14.23
C ASP A 947 -22.39 -6.24 -15.25
N ILE A 948 -21.26 -6.93 -15.05
CA ILE A 948 -20.09 -6.82 -15.93
C ILE A 948 -20.04 -7.81 -17.11
N LEU A 949 -20.97 -8.77 -17.16
CA LEU A 949 -21.11 -9.73 -18.27
C LEU A 949 -21.64 -9.04 -19.55
N PRO A 950 -21.45 -9.62 -20.76
CA PRO A 950 -21.96 -9.08 -22.00
C PRO A 950 -23.46 -8.81 -21.96
N ALA A 951 -23.86 -7.66 -22.48
CA ALA A 951 -25.25 -7.31 -22.66
C ALA A 951 -25.95 -8.26 -23.64
N LYS A 952 -27.11 -8.77 -23.25
CA LYS A 952 -27.95 -9.65 -24.08
C LYS A 952 -29.32 -9.02 -24.26
N GLN A 953 -29.94 -9.27 -25.41
CA GLN A 953 -31.31 -8.84 -25.66
C GLN A 953 -32.33 -9.47 -24.69
N SER A 954 -32.01 -10.63 -24.13
CA SER A 954 -32.81 -11.31 -23.10
C SER A 954 -32.62 -10.75 -21.69
N ASP A 955 -31.71 -9.79 -21.50
CA ASP A 955 -31.43 -9.26 -20.17
C ASP A 955 -32.67 -8.53 -19.65
N PRO A 956 -33.04 -8.76 -18.38
CA PRO A 956 -34.21 -8.11 -17.81
C PRO A 956 -33.95 -6.61 -17.64
N GLN A 957 -35.02 -5.81 -17.72
CA GLN A 957 -34.92 -4.35 -17.67
C GLN A 957 -34.17 -3.82 -16.44
N TRP A 958 -34.29 -4.47 -15.28
CA TRP A 958 -33.56 -4.07 -14.08
C TRP A 958 -32.04 -4.20 -14.21
N LEU A 959 -31.54 -5.19 -14.98
CA LEU A 959 -30.11 -5.37 -15.24
C LEU A 959 -29.60 -4.32 -16.23
N VAL A 960 -30.40 -4.01 -17.25
CA VAL A 960 -30.10 -2.92 -18.19
C VAL A 960 -30.02 -1.59 -17.43
N THR A 961 -30.99 -1.31 -16.55
CA THR A 961 -30.98 -0.09 -15.72
C THR A 961 -29.79 -0.05 -14.76
N GLN A 962 -29.40 -1.18 -14.16
CA GLN A 962 -28.18 -1.26 -13.34
C GLN A 962 -26.93 -0.80 -14.12
N ARG A 963 -26.71 -1.36 -15.32
CA ARG A 963 -25.57 -1.00 -16.16
C ARG A 963 -25.59 0.45 -16.61
N GLU A 964 -26.76 0.99 -16.99
CA GLU A 964 -26.86 2.41 -17.37
C GLU A 964 -26.54 3.34 -16.20
N MET A 965 -26.96 3.02 -14.96
CA MET A 965 -26.57 3.81 -13.78
C MET A 965 -25.05 3.80 -13.57
N GLU A 966 -24.39 2.64 -13.70
CA GLU A 966 -22.93 2.52 -13.60
C GLU A 966 -22.23 3.39 -14.64
N ILE A 967 -22.73 3.36 -15.88
CA ILE A 967 -22.22 4.14 -17.01
C ILE A 967 -22.39 5.65 -16.77
N GLU A 968 -23.56 6.10 -16.33
CA GLU A 968 -23.84 7.51 -16.04
C GLU A 968 -22.91 8.07 -14.95
N ILE A 969 -22.65 7.29 -13.90
CA ILE A 969 -21.72 7.68 -12.84
C ILE A 969 -20.30 7.82 -13.38
N ILE A 970 -19.83 6.84 -14.17
CA ILE A 970 -18.49 6.87 -14.79
C ILE A 970 -18.37 8.08 -15.76
N GLU A 971 -19.40 8.36 -16.54
CA GLU A 971 -19.46 9.52 -17.43
C GLU A 971 -19.38 10.84 -16.66
N GLY A 972 -20.05 10.93 -15.50
CA GLY A 972 -19.93 12.05 -14.58
C GLY A 972 -18.51 12.25 -14.05
N TRP A 973 -17.82 11.18 -13.64
CA TRP A 973 -16.44 11.26 -13.17
C TRP A 973 -15.47 11.73 -14.27
N ILE A 974 -15.61 11.19 -15.48
CA ILE A 974 -14.76 11.56 -16.63
C ILE A 974 -15.01 13.03 -17.01
N THR A 975 -16.26 13.47 -17.02
CA THR A 975 -16.63 14.86 -17.31
C THR A 975 -16.01 15.81 -16.29
N LYS A 976 -16.15 15.52 -14.99
CA LYS A 976 -15.50 16.31 -13.92
C LYS A 976 -13.98 16.34 -14.08
N TYR A 977 -13.38 15.20 -14.43
CA TYR A 977 -11.94 15.11 -14.66
C TYR A 977 -11.46 16.00 -15.81
N TYR A 978 -12.23 16.10 -16.91
CA TYR A 978 -11.89 17.01 -18.01
C TYR A 978 -12.08 18.49 -17.64
N ALA A 979 -13.10 18.81 -16.84
CA ALA A 979 -13.31 20.17 -16.34
C ALA A 979 -12.15 20.62 -15.44
N ASP A 980 -11.69 19.76 -14.51
CA ASP A 980 -10.53 20.02 -13.66
C ASP A 980 -9.23 20.27 -14.46
N LEU A 981 -9.10 19.65 -15.64
CA LEU A 981 -7.96 19.85 -16.54
C LEU A 981 -8.11 21.08 -17.45
N GLY A 982 -9.26 21.77 -17.41
CA GLY A 982 -9.57 22.88 -18.31
C GLY A 982 -9.74 22.46 -19.78
N LEU A 983 -10.15 21.21 -20.03
CA LEU A 983 -10.35 20.67 -21.38
C LEU A 983 -11.78 20.90 -21.91
N ILE A 984 -12.73 21.24 -21.04
CA ILE A 984 -14.14 21.53 -21.37
C ILE A 984 -14.65 22.76 -20.61
#